data_AF-A0A976QJ64-F1
#
_entry.id   AF-A0A976QJ64-F1
#
_cell.length_a   1.000
_cell.length_b   1.000
_cell.length_c   1.000
_cell.angle_alpha   90.00
_cell.angle_beta   90.00
_cell.angle_gamma   90.00
#
_symmetry.space_group_name_H-M   'P 1'
#
loop_
_entity.id
_entity.type
_entity.pdbx_description
1 polymer ?
#
loop_
_entity_poly.entity_id
_entity_poly.type
_entity_poly.pdbx_seq_one_letter_code
_entity_poly.pdbx_strand_id
1 'polypeptide(L)'
;NNSSEVRVHLNGEVNQPPYPALGGVVNELDTGLQGNAQPAEHYDDQRKLKVVQAEENIHLFLNMHALRVEKQGDRIVAVVAQDIQKGTMSRFTAPLFADCSGDGTLGFLAGAEFRMGRESKEQTGEPLAPEESDKMTMGASVQWYSTAGDRPSRFPDCPWALQFNEQSCHYLIRGDWDWETGMNRDQITEFEFIRDHALRAVYGNWAYLKNSSRDRAKYADSQLEWVAYIAGKRESRRLLGDVILQQQDIQRRRRFPDSFVTSTWSIDLHYPDPKNSQYFPGEEFRSIAKYAQIKPYPIPYRSMYSRNISNLMMAGRCISVTHVALGTVRVMRTGGMMGELIGMAASLCTKNNTTPRGVYENHLAELKRLARKGVGKPAEIDKDTFRQAEENGRLANKGFIHCRDFVKGWLRYADRKTGLIPRNLSRDKDIWNAQDSAADNYPFMVLTAAIIDRPLFDGRMRNMLRAETMFTSRIGSLPDTYSFTKQDFHDSKENLGRIIFGSSEYVKDGLLPLTEWLGPSPWSERMINILDDLWERAPVKTKYGQIVSENQEINGEMLQTLSRVYWMTGDRKYLQWAVRLGDYYLLGGHHPTRDEESLRLRDHGCEIVSGLCELYATVNFAMPAKKGAYQTPIHEMLDSVLKFGTNEHGLFYNGMYNKTGRHDRDLADTWGYNLNGFYTVYLIDKTEAYRQAVQKALGNLNDYYKNYQWEGSSADGYADSIEGAINLYNREPVDSTVKWMDSEIKVMWDMQQPNGIIEGWHGDGNFARTTIMYCLWKTKGLTIRPWREDVVFGAIQEGDGLKISISADRSWQGKLLFDTPRHKTIMNMPLDWPRINQFPEWFTVKQNKRYMVRDLTSNTRKSYTAQQLADGITISLQTGVPQYLIVQ
;
A
#
# COMPACT_ATOMS: atom_id res chain seq x y z
N ASN A 1 0.81 2.16 30.69
CA ASN A 1 -0.46 2.37 29.94
C ASN A 1 -0.59 1.45 28.74
N ASN A 2 0.47 1.13 27.98
CA ASN A 2 0.37 0.07 26.98
C ASN A 2 0.58 -1.30 27.65
N SER A 3 -0.52 -1.88 28.14
CA SER A 3 -0.58 -3.20 28.75
C SER A 3 -1.98 -3.78 28.62
N SER A 4 -2.13 -5.08 28.84
CA SER A 4 -3.43 -5.76 28.89
C SER A 4 -4.37 -5.23 29.98
N GLU A 5 -3.83 -4.55 31.00
CA GLU A 5 -4.59 -4.00 32.13
C GLU A 5 -5.21 -2.63 31.83
N VAL A 6 -4.45 -1.73 31.19
CA VAL A 6 -4.86 -0.34 30.93
C VAL A 6 -5.39 -0.15 29.50
N ARG A 7 -4.93 -1.00 28.57
CA ARG A 7 -5.42 -1.12 27.19
C ARG A 7 -5.41 0.17 26.35
N VAL A 8 -4.30 0.91 26.44
CA VAL A 8 -3.99 2.03 25.53
C VAL A 8 -2.94 1.59 24.51
N HIS A 9 -3.20 1.74 23.21
CA HIS A 9 -2.22 1.33 22.19
C HIS A 9 -0.96 2.21 22.19
N LEU A 10 0.09 1.80 21.47
CA LEU A 10 1.26 2.65 21.25
C LEU A 10 0.99 3.66 20.13
N ASN A 11 1.01 4.94 20.47
CA ASN A 11 0.89 6.06 19.54
C ASN A 11 2.18 6.88 19.45
N GLY A 12 2.21 7.82 18.50
CA GLY A 12 3.39 8.59 18.13
C GLY A 12 4.16 7.92 16.99
N GLU A 13 5.08 8.64 16.38
CA GLU A 13 6.00 8.07 15.39
C GLU A 13 7.38 7.86 16.04
N VAL A 14 8.07 6.80 15.62
CA VAL A 14 9.46 6.49 15.98
C VAL A 14 10.38 6.74 14.80
N ASN A 15 11.69 6.60 15.00
CA ASN A 15 12.70 6.65 13.94
C ASN A 15 12.69 7.97 13.14
N GLN A 16 12.33 9.07 13.80
CA GLN A 16 12.28 10.40 13.20
C GLN A 16 13.64 11.12 13.27
N PRO A 17 13.93 12.06 12.37
CA PRO A 17 15.07 12.96 12.52
C PRO A 17 15.00 13.73 13.86
N PRO A 18 16.14 14.10 14.48
CA PRO A 18 17.50 14.03 13.92
C PRO A 18 18.20 12.68 14.11
N TYR A 19 17.64 11.73 14.86
CA TYR A 19 18.26 10.43 15.14
C TYR A 19 17.31 9.28 14.79
N PRO A 20 17.24 8.87 13.50
CA PRO A 20 16.33 7.80 13.07
C PRO A 20 16.59 6.44 13.72
N ALA A 21 17.78 6.20 14.28
CA ALA A 21 18.08 4.97 15.02
C ALA A 21 17.46 4.95 16.43
N LEU A 22 17.04 6.10 16.96
CA LEU A 22 16.34 6.20 18.25
C LEU A 22 14.88 5.73 18.08
N GLY A 23 14.41 4.88 18.99
CA GLY A 23 13.16 4.14 18.87
C GLY A 23 13.34 2.67 18.52
N GLY A 24 14.58 2.18 18.38
CA GLY A 24 14.87 0.78 18.13
C GLY A 24 14.34 -0.14 19.24
N VAL A 25 14.56 0.24 20.51
CA VAL A 25 14.02 -0.52 21.66
C VAL A 25 12.49 -0.46 21.69
N VAL A 26 11.90 0.67 21.29
CA VAL A 26 10.45 0.79 21.17
C VAL A 26 9.91 -0.19 20.12
N ASN A 27 10.61 -0.37 18.99
CA ASN A 27 10.22 -1.32 17.94
C ASN A 27 10.30 -2.78 18.39
N GLU A 28 11.21 -3.12 19.31
CA GLU A 28 11.24 -4.44 19.95
C GLU A 28 9.99 -4.69 20.79
N LEU A 29 9.52 -3.67 21.52
CA LEU A 29 8.34 -3.76 22.41
C LEU A 29 6.99 -3.61 21.67
N ASP A 30 6.98 -2.96 20.50
CA ASP A 30 5.76 -2.57 19.80
C ASP A 30 5.17 -3.68 18.91
N THR A 31 3.94 -4.11 19.23
CA THR A 31 3.18 -5.12 18.46
C THR A 31 2.80 -4.64 17.06
N GLY A 32 2.72 -3.33 16.84
CA GLY A 32 2.20 -2.70 15.63
C GLY A 32 0.67 -2.64 15.57
N LEU A 33 -0.02 -3.28 16.51
CA LEU A 33 -1.49 -3.26 16.59
C LEU A 33 -1.99 -1.93 17.16
N GLN A 34 -3.14 -1.47 16.66
CA GLN A 34 -3.75 -0.19 17.01
C GLN A 34 -5.16 -0.38 17.60
N GLY A 35 -5.76 0.73 18.05
CA GLY A 35 -7.06 0.77 18.74
C GLY A 35 -6.93 0.69 20.26
N ASN A 36 -7.69 1.53 20.98
CA ASN A 36 -7.82 1.45 22.44
C ASN A 36 -8.91 0.42 22.80
N ALA A 37 -8.91 -0.03 24.06
CA ALA A 37 -9.90 -0.97 24.61
C ALA A 37 -10.06 -2.27 23.79
N GLN A 38 -9.01 -2.69 23.10
CA GLN A 38 -8.97 -3.95 22.35
C GLN A 38 -8.78 -5.17 23.27
N PRO A 39 -8.94 -6.41 22.79
CA PRO A 39 -8.60 -7.61 23.55
C PRO A 39 -7.15 -7.60 24.08
N ALA A 40 -6.88 -8.40 25.13
CA ALA A 40 -5.59 -8.38 25.84
C ALA A 40 -4.40 -8.73 24.94
N GLU A 41 -4.62 -9.58 23.94
CA GLU A 41 -3.64 -10.08 22.98
C GLU A 41 -3.05 -8.96 22.12
N HIS A 42 -3.78 -7.85 21.90
CA HIS A 42 -3.27 -6.71 21.12
C HIS A 42 -2.08 -6.00 21.77
N TYR A 43 -1.97 -6.10 23.11
CA TYR A 43 -0.92 -5.43 23.87
C TYR A 43 0.31 -6.32 24.04
N ASP A 44 0.14 -7.65 24.03
CA ASP A 44 1.20 -8.66 24.12
C ASP A 44 2.23 -8.35 25.22
N ASP A 45 1.81 -8.48 26.48
CA ASP A 45 2.70 -8.23 27.62
C ASP A 45 3.83 -9.27 27.71
N GLN A 46 3.61 -10.48 27.18
CA GLN A 46 4.63 -11.52 27.11
C GLN A 46 5.79 -11.12 26.20
N ARG A 47 5.53 -10.47 25.05
CA ARG A 47 6.59 -9.90 24.21
C ARG A 47 7.48 -8.94 24.99
N LYS A 48 6.89 -8.02 25.77
CA LYS A 48 7.66 -7.05 26.58
C LYS A 48 8.50 -7.75 27.63
N LEU A 49 7.93 -8.76 28.32
CA LEU A 49 8.65 -9.58 29.29
C LEU A 49 9.83 -10.31 28.66
N LYS A 50 9.63 -10.94 27.49
CA LYS A 50 10.70 -11.63 26.75
C LYS A 50 11.85 -10.69 26.39
N VAL A 51 11.56 -9.49 25.89
CA VAL A 51 12.58 -8.49 25.58
C VAL A 51 13.41 -8.14 26.82
N VAL A 52 12.76 -7.89 27.96
CA VAL A 52 13.45 -7.58 29.22
C VAL A 52 14.25 -8.78 29.76
N GLN A 53 13.69 -9.99 29.71
CA GLN A 53 14.34 -11.21 30.19
C GLN A 53 15.52 -11.65 29.31
N ALA A 54 15.56 -11.23 28.04
CA ALA A 54 16.67 -11.49 27.15
C ALA A 54 17.91 -10.61 27.43
N GLU A 55 17.81 -9.64 28.35
CA GLU A 55 18.93 -8.79 28.76
C GLU A 55 19.61 -9.35 30.01
N GLU A 56 20.82 -9.90 29.85
CA GLU A 56 21.57 -10.55 30.93
C GLU A 56 21.89 -9.62 32.12
N ASN A 57 21.94 -8.30 31.87
CA ASN A 57 22.28 -7.31 32.88
C ASN A 57 21.06 -6.65 33.55
N ILE A 58 19.83 -7.10 33.26
CA ILE A 58 18.62 -6.57 33.87
C ILE A 58 18.08 -7.53 34.93
N HIS A 59 17.87 -6.99 36.13
CA HIS A 59 17.14 -7.68 37.19
C HIS A 59 15.73 -7.07 37.30
N LEU A 60 14.71 -7.88 37.01
CA LEU A 60 13.32 -7.43 36.99
C LEU A 60 12.63 -7.77 38.32
N PHE A 61 12.13 -6.74 39.01
CA PHE A 61 11.32 -6.87 40.23
C PHE A 61 9.91 -6.34 39.97
N LEU A 62 8.96 -7.24 39.76
CA LEU A 62 7.54 -6.89 39.57
C LEU A 62 6.85 -6.68 40.92
N ASN A 63 5.69 -6.02 40.91
CA ASN A 63 4.85 -5.76 42.09
C ASN A 63 5.52 -4.92 43.20
N MET A 64 6.57 -4.17 42.88
CA MET A 64 7.28 -3.34 43.85
C MET A 64 6.69 -1.94 43.93
N HIS A 65 6.26 -1.51 45.11
CA HIS A 65 5.84 -0.14 45.41
C HIS A 65 6.95 0.59 46.18
N ALA A 66 7.46 1.70 45.64
CA ALA A 66 8.48 2.51 46.30
C ALA A 66 7.87 3.29 47.48
N LEU A 67 8.34 3.02 48.70
CA LEU A 67 7.80 3.61 49.93
C LEU A 67 8.65 4.77 50.45
N ARG A 68 9.98 4.66 50.30
CA ARG A 68 10.91 5.64 50.89
C ARG A 68 12.21 5.72 50.08
N VAL A 69 12.82 6.90 50.09
CA VAL A 69 14.14 7.17 49.55
C VAL A 69 15.10 7.54 50.68
N GLU A 70 16.33 7.00 50.61
CA GLU A 70 17.45 7.41 51.46
C GLU A 70 18.38 8.31 50.65
N LYS A 71 18.82 9.42 51.25
CA LYS A 71 19.70 10.39 50.60
C LYS A 71 20.93 10.74 51.43
N GLN A 72 21.97 11.16 50.74
CA GLN A 72 23.10 11.89 51.29
C GLN A 72 23.23 13.21 50.51
N GLY A 73 22.88 14.33 51.16
CA GLY A 73 22.77 15.62 50.48
C GLY A 73 21.71 15.60 49.38
N ASP A 74 22.14 15.92 48.16
CA ASP A 74 21.33 15.96 46.93
C ASP A 74 21.35 14.63 46.15
N ARG A 75 21.97 13.57 46.70
CA ARG A 75 22.10 12.26 46.06
C ARG A 75 21.23 11.21 46.72
N ILE A 76 20.56 10.39 45.91
CA ILE A 76 19.88 9.17 46.36
C ILE A 76 20.94 8.10 46.60
N VAL A 77 20.88 7.44 47.76
CA VAL A 77 21.76 6.30 48.11
C VAL A 77 21.02 4.97 48.11
N ALA A 78 19.71 4.97 48.41
CA ALA A 78 18.88 3.78 48.33
C ALA A 78 17.40 4.08 48.15
N VAL A 79 16.67 3.10 47.62
CA VAL A 79 15.20 3.07 47.56
C VAL A 79 14.72 1.87 48.36
N VAL A 80 13.76 2.11 49.25
CA VAL A 80 13.06 1.07 49.98
C VAL A 80 11.70 0.86 49.32
N ALA A 81 11.47 -0.36 48.83
CA ALA A 81 10.24 -0.73 48.16
C ALA A 81 9.65 -2.01 48.77
N GLN A 82 8.33 -2.13 48.71
CA GLN A 82 7.59 -3.28 49.21
C GLN A 82 6.96 -4.05 48.05
N ASP A 83 7.11 -5.37 48.07
CA ASP A 83 6.31 -6.27 47.21
C ASP A 83 4.87 -6.22 47.71
N ILE A 84 3.95 -5.70 46.91
CA ILE A 84 2.55 -5.49 47.32
C ILE A 84 1.75 -6.80 47.42
N GLN A 85 2.27 -7.90 46.89
CA GLN A 85 1.63 -9.22 47.02
C GLN A 85 2.14 -9.96 48.25
N LYS A 86 3.43 -9.84 48.58
CA LYS A 86 4.08 -10.58 49.68
C LYS A 86 4.27 -9.78 50.96
N GLY A 87 4.18 -8.46 50.89
CA GLY A 87 4.48 -7.55 52.00
C GLY A 87 5.97 -7.39 52.32
N THR A 88 6.87 -8.13 51.64
CA THR A 88 8.32 -8.09 51.90
C THR A 88 8.94 -6.77 51.44
N MET A 89 9.76 -6.17 52.31
CA MET A 89 10.50 -4.94 51.99
C MET A 89 11.91 -5.25 51.50
N SER A 90 12.31 -4.58 50.42
CA SER A 90 13.65 -4.66 49.84
C SER A 90 14.29 -3.29 49.78
N ARG A 91 15.62 -3.25 49.98
CA ARG A 91 16.43 -2.03 49.90
C ARG A 91 17.35 -2.13 48.69
N PHE A 92 17.19 -1.23 47.74
CA PHE A 92 17.96 -1.18 46.49
C PHE A 92 18.95 -0.03 46.51
N THR A 93 20.22 -0.31 46.22
CA THR A 93 21.30 0.69 46.11
C THR A 93 21.81 0.77 44.68
N ALA A 94 22.02 1.98 44.16
CA ALA A 94 22.56 2.19 42.82
C ALA A 94 23.31 3.55 42.76
N PRO A 95 24.26 3.73 41.82
CA PRO A 95 24.90 5.02 41.62
C PRO A 95 23.97 6.05 40.96
N LEU A 96 22.98 5.58 40.20
CA LEU A 96 22.03 6.37 39.41
C LEU A 96 20.63 5.79 39.58
N PHE A 97 19.64 6.67 39.50
CA PHE A 97 18.23 6.32 39.57
C PHE A 97 17.46 6.98 38.43
N ALA A 98 16.40 6.34 37.95
CA ALA A 98 15.50 6.92 36.96
C ALA A 98 14.05 6.80 37.46
N ASP A 99 13.33 7.92 37.45
CA ASP A 99 11.88 7.91 37.68
C ASP A 99 11.14 7.74 36.36
N CYS A 100 10.53 6.56 36.21
CA CYS A 100 9.70 6.20 35.07
C CYS A 100 8.29 5.78 35.52
N SER A 101 7.88 6.11 36.76
CA SER A 101 6.56 5.70 37.29
C SER A 101 5.40 6.40 36.58
N GLY A 102 5.68 7.49 35.87
CA GLY A 102 4.68 8.39 35.29
C GLY A 102 4.08 9.35 36.32
N ASP A 103 4.19 9.06 37.61
CA ASP A 103 3.70 9.86 38.73
C ASP A 103 4.78 10.70 39.43
N GLY A 104 6.03 10.58 38.98
CA GLY A 104 7.16 11.25 39.62
C GLY A 104 7.36 10.78 41.06
N THR A 105 7.03 9.51 41.36
CA THR A 105 7.00 8.96 42.72
C THR A 105 8.37 8.98 43.37
N LEU A 106 9.39 8.51 42.66
CA LEU A 106 10.75 8.46 43.16
C LEU A 106 11.32 9.88 43.32
N GLY A 107 11.07 10.75 42.34
CA GLY A 107 11.45 12.16 42.42
C GLY A 107 10.82 12.87 43.61
N PHE A 108 9.51 12.70 43.82
CA PHE A 108 8.80 13.26 44.96
C PHE A 108 9.39 12.78 46.30
N LEU A 109 9.58 11.48 46.46
CA LEU A 109 10.17 10.89 47.68
C LEU A 109 11.62 11.35 47.92
N ALA A 110 12.36 11.64 46.85
CA ALA A 110 13.72 12.19 46.92
C ALA A 110 13.75 13.71 47.19
N GLY A 111 12.60 14.40 47.18
CA GLY A 111 12.55 15.87 47.29
C GLY A 111 13.01 16.58 46.01
N ALA A 112 12.87 15.95 44.85
CA ALA A 112 13.00 16.63 43.57
C ALA A 112 11.89 17.69 43.43
N GLU A 113 12.22 18.84 42.86
CA GLU A 113 11.21 19.86 42.57
C GLU A 113 10.23 19.37 41.50
N PHE A 114 8.94 19.71 41.65
CA PHE A 114 7.90 19.31 40.72
C PHE A 114 6.78 20.35 40.62
N ARG A 115 5.95 20.20 39.59
CA ARG A 115 4.67 20.92 39.41
C ARG A 115 3.53 19.92 39.19
N MET A 116 2.31 20.37 39.44
CA MET A 116 1.08 19.62 39.18
C MET A 116 -0.06 20.62 38.95
N GLY A 117 -1.00 20.29 38.07
CA GLY A 117 -2.05 21.21 37.65
C GLY A 117 -1.66 22.04 36.42
N ARG A 118 -2.33 23.17 36.19
CA ARG A 118 -2.03 24.10 35.07
C ARG A 118 -1.30 25.33 35.56
N GLU A 119 -0.20 25.66 34.90
CA GLU A 119 0.47 26.94 35.06
C GLU A 119 -0.33 28.09 34.43
N SER A 120 -0.21 29.32 34.95
CA SER A 120 -0.87 30.49 34.38
C SER A 120 -0.14 31.08 33.17
N LYS A 121 -0.84 31.88 32.37
CA LYS A 121 -0.23 32.68 31.29
C LYS A 121 0.89 33.58 31.79
N GLU A 122 0.76 34.16 32.98
CA GLU A 122 1.81 34.99 33.58
C GLU A 122 3.08 34.17 33.88
N GLN A 123 2.92 32.94 34.35
CA GLN A 123 4.04 32.06 34.72
C GLN A 123 4.83 31.54 33.52
N THR A 124 4.19 31.31 32.38
CA THR A 124 4.82 30.60 31.25
C THR A 124 4.79 31.35 29.91
N GLY A 125 3.95 32.37 29.77
CA GLY A 125 3.70 33.07 28.50
C GLY A 125 3.00 32.21 27.45
N GLU A 126 2.48 31.04 27.84
CA GLU A 126 1.84 30.10 26.92
C GLU A 126 0.41 30.53 26.59
N PRO A 127 0.04 30.73 25.31
CA PRO A 127 -1.30 31.23 24.97
C PRO A 127 -2.42 30.25 25.30
N LEU A 128 -2.14 28.95 25.46
CA LEU A 128 -3.11 27.93 25.87
C LEU A 128 -3.20 27.73 27.39
N ALA A 129 -2.35 28.39 28.18
CA ALA A 129 -2.46 28.36 29.63
C ALA A 129 -3.71 29.14 30.11
N PRO A 130 -4.31 28.77 31.26
CA PRO A 130 -5.33 29.59 31.91
C PRO A 130 -4.77 30.94 32.40
N GLU A 131 -5.66 31.91 32.67
CA GLU A 131 -5.25 33.21 33.23
C GLU A 131 -4.65 33.07 34.65
N GLU A 132 -5.25 32.21 35.48
CA GLU A 132 -4.76 31.87 36.80
C GLU A 132 -4.36 30.40 36.86
N SER A 133 -3.35 30.07 37.66
CA SER A 133 -2.92 28.69 37.85
C SER A 133 -3.96 27.92 38.67
N ASP A 134 -4.22 26.68 38.30
CA ASP A 134 -5.19 25.84 39.00
C ASP A 134 -4.75 24.38 39.10
N LYS A 135 -5.56 23.57 39.79
CA LYS A 135 -5.27 22.16 40.06
C LYS A 135 -5.69 21.23 38.92
N MET A 136 -6.23 21.75 37.82
CA MET A 136 -6.77 20.88 36.76
C MET A 136 -5.64 20.12 36.07
N THR A 137 -5.86 18.83 35.83
CA THR A 137 -4.97 17.94 35.09
C THR A 137 -5.74 17.28 33.95
N MET A 138 -5.03 16.73 32.97
CA MET A 138 -5.60 15.70 32.12
C MET A 138 -5.88 14.46 32.98
N GLY A 139 -7.14 14.04 33.05
CA GLY A 139 -7.64 13.04 33.98
C GLY A 139 -7.18 11.61 33.69
N ALA A 140 -7.97 10.66 34.20
CA ALA A 140 -7.71 9.23 34.05
C ALA A 140 -8.85 8.56 33.28
N SER A 141 -8.50 7.85 32.20
CA SER A 141 -9.49 7.14 31.38
C SER A 141 -9.78 5.74 31.91
N VAL A 142 -11.06 5.38 32.06
CA VAL A 142 -11.51 4.00 32.32
C VAL A 142 -12.29 3.52 31.11
N GLN A 143 -11.61 2.73 30.29
CA GLN A 143 -12.13 2.24 29.03
C GLN A 143 -13.00 0.99 29.24
N TRP A 144 -13.94 0.76 28.35
CA TRP A 144 -14.84 -0.38 28.43
C TRP A 144 -15.44 -0.72 27.07
N TYR A 145 -15.92 -1.95 26.89
CA TYR A 145 -16.72 -2.32 25.72
C TYR A 145 -17.71 -3.44 26.04
N SER A 146 -18.78 -3.48 25.26
CA SER A 146 -19.73 -4.59 25.21
C SER A 146 -19.56 -5.42 23.94
N THR A 147 -19.98 -6.68 24.01
CA THR A 147 -20.06 -7.61 22.88
C THR A 147 -21.52 -7.90 22.56
N ALA A 148 -21.83 -8.12 21.28
CA ALA A 148 -23.13 -8.62 20.87
C ALA A 148 -23.18 -10.14 21.06
N GLY A 149 -24.25 -10.65 21.64
CA GLY A 149 -24.50 -12.09 21.75
C GLY A 149 -25.65 -12.57 20.86
N ASP A 150 -25.83 -13.89 20.79
CA ASP A 150 -26.88 -14.50 19.94
C ASP A 150 -28.27 -14.49 20.59
N ARG A 151 -28.38 -14.03 21.84
CA ARG A 151 -29.63 -14.03 22.63
C ARG A 151 -29.68 -12.88 23.63
N PRO A 152 -30.90 -12.44 24.03
CA PRO A 152 -31.06 -11.45 25.07
C PRO A 152 -30.36 -11.82 26.38
N SER A 153 -29.70 -10.83 27.01
CA SER A 153 -29.03 -10.93 28.29
C SER A 153 -29.60 -9.91 29.29
N ARG A 154 -29.56 -10.24 30.59
CA ARG A 154 -29.98 -9.32 31.66
C ARG A 154 -28.77 -8.61 32.27
N PHE A 155 -28.98 -7.43 32.84
CA PHE A 155 -27.99 -6.73 33.64
C PHE A 155 -28.62 -6.30 34.96
N PRO A 156 -27.96 -6.48 36.12
CA PRO A 156 -28.53 -6.08 37.39
C PRO A 156 -28.66 -4.56 37.51
N ASP A 157 -29.65 -4.11 38.28
CA ASP A 157 -29.69 -2.71 38.69
C ASP A 157 -28.48 -2.41 39.60
N CYS A 158 -27.92 -1.21 39.46
CA CYS A 158 -26.71 -0.79 40.15
C CYS A 158 -26.98 0.46 41.01
N PRO A 159 -27.62 0.32 42.20
CA PRO A 159 -27.98 1.47 43.04
C PRO A 159 -26.75 2.21 43.62
N TRP A 160 -25.60 1.52 43.71
CA TRP A 160 -24.32 2.11 44.13
C TRP A 160 -23.65 2.94 43.02
N ALA A 161 -24.05 2.76 41.77
CA ALA A 161 -23.50 3.43 40.60
C ALA A 161 -24.11 4.83 40.39
N LEU A 162 -23.60 5.60 39.43
CA LEU A 162 -24.24 6.86 39.05
C LEU A 162 -25.60 6.56 38.42
N GLN A 163 -26.61 7.34 38.79
CA GLN A 163 -27.97 7.15 38.28
C GLN A 163 -28.18 8.02 37.04
N PHE A 164 -28.74 7.42 36.00
CA PHE A 164 -28.92 8.04 34.69
C PHE A 164 -30.40 8.18 34.32
N ASN A 165 -30.68 9.09 33.40
CA ASN A 165 -31.98 9.26 32.77
C ASN A 165 -31.79 9.52 31.26
N GLU A 166 -32.90 9.74 30.54
CA GLU A 166 -32.88 9.93 29.08
C GLU A 166 -32.01 11.11 28.63
N GLN A 167 -31.83 12.11 29.47
CA GLN A 167 -31.07 13.33 29.15
C GLN A 167 -29.59 13.17 29.48
N SER A 168 -29.25 12.42 30.54
CA SER A 168 -27.88 12.25 31.03
C SER A 168 -27.18 10.99 30.54
N CYS A 169 -27.92 10.00 30.01
CA CYS A 169 -27.34 8.76 29.50
C CYS A 169 -26.57 8.98 28.18
N HIS A 170 -25.66 8.05 27.92
CA HIS A 170 -24.84 8.02 26.71
C HIS A 170 -25.10 6.72 25.96
N TYR A 171 -25.79 6.81 24.81
CA TYR A 171 -26.14 5.69 23.94
C TYR A 171 -24.92 5.13 23.19
N LEU A 172 -24.12 4.32 23.88
CA LEU A 172 -22.85 3.78 23.39
C LEU A 172 -22.70 2.32 23.80
N ILE A 173 -21.92 1.56 23.03
CA ILE A 173 -21.56 0.16 23.30
C ILE A 173 -20.09 0.01 23.73
N ARG A 174 -19.38 1.14 23.86
CA ARG A 174 -18.00 1.21 24.32
C ARG A 174 -17.63 2.61 24.80
N GLY A 175 -16.66 2.69 25.70
CA GLY A 175 -15.99 3.92 26.12
C GLY A 175 -14.49 3.85 25.80
N ASP A 176 -13.97 4.91 25.21
CA ASP A 176 -12.58 5.01 24.76
C ASP A 176 -11.83 6.05 25.64
N TRP A 177 -10.87 6.75 25.05
CA TRP A 177 -9.98 7.73 25.66
C TRP A 177 -10.72 8.88 26.36
N ASP A 178 -11.95 9.15 25.95
CA ASP A 178 -12.83 10.23 26.39
C ASP A 178 -13.75 9.83 27.57
N TRP A 179 -13.71 8.56 27.99
CA TRP A 179 -14.31 8.09 29.24
C TRP A 179 -13.36 8.36 30.41
N GLU A 180 -13.26 9.64 30.76
CA GLU A 180 -12.17 10.20 31.56
C GLU A 180 -12.70 11.07 32.69
N THR A 181 -12.12 10.91 33.89
CA THR A 181 -12.59 11.61 35.10
C THR A 181 -11.43 12.10 35.97
N GLY A 182 -11.78 12.87 37.02
CA GLY A 182 -10.86 13.34 38.05
C GLY A 182 -10.02 14.55 37.67
N MET A 183 -10.36 15.27 36.60
CA MET A 183 -9.53 16.38 36.10
C MET A 183 -9.23 17.44 37.16
N ASN A 184 -10.16 17.72 38.07
CA ASN A 184 -9.98 18.69 39.16
C ASN A 184 -9.64 18.06 40.53
N ARG A 185 -9.33 16.75 40.56
CA ARG A 185 -8.98 15.99 41.76
C ARG A 185 -7.49 15.67 41.79
N ASP A 186 -6.96 15.39 42.97
CA ASP A 186 -5.55 15.00 43.12
C ASP A 186 -5.33 13.59 42.54
N GLN A 187 -4.64 13.55 41.40
CA GLN A 187 -4.33 12.33 40.66
C GLN A 187 -3.41 11.35 41.41
N ILE A 188 -2.92 11.68 42.61
CA ILE A 188 -2.09 10.80 43.44
C ILE A 188 -2.86 10.35 44.67
N THR A 189 -3.36 11.27 45.49
CA THR A 189 -3.95 10.93 46.79
C THR A 189 -5.43 10.53 46.70
N GLU A 190 -6.13 10.93 45.64
CA GLU A 190 -7.55 10.62 45.42
C GLU A 190 -7.77 9.61 44.29
N PHE A 191 -6.70 8.93 43.82
CA PHE A 191 -6.76 8.14 42.59
C PHE A 191 -7.74 6.95 42.64
N GLU A 192 -7.86 6.30 43.80
CA GLU A 192 -8.84 5.22 43.99
C GLU A 192 -10.28 5.73 43.82
N PHE A 193 -10.59 6.91 44.37
CA PHE A 193 -11.88 7.57 44.16
C PHE A 193 -12.10 7.90 42.68
N ILE A 194 -11.09 8.47 42.02
CA ILE A 194 -11.14 8.83 40.59
C ILE A 194 -11.48 7.58 39.75
N ARG A 195 -10.79 6.46 39.99
CA ARG A 195 -11.08 5.18 39.32
C ARG A 195 -12.50 4.70 39.62
N ASP A 196 -12.87 4.63 40.90
CA ASP A 196 -14.14 4.04 41.33
C ASP A 196 -15.33 4.88 40.87
N HIS A 197 -15.18 6.19 40.81
CA HIS A 197 -16.18 7.08 40.21
C HIS A 197 -16.38 6.81 38.72
N ALA A 198 -15.30 6.56 37.99
CA ALA A 198 -15.40 6.17 36.58
C ALA A 198 -16.13 4.82 36.42
N LEU A 199 -15.84 3.83 37.28
CA LEU A 199 -16.57 2.56 37.30
C LEU A 199 -18.06 2.79 37.55
N ARG A 200 -18.41 3.60 38.55
CA ARG A 200 -19.79 3.98 38.83
C ARG A 200 -20.47 4.64 37.63
N ALA A 201 -19.77 5.42 36.83
CA ALA A 201 -20.30 5.98 35.59
C ALA A 201 -20.56 4.91 34.53
N VAL A 202 -19.61 3.99 34.31
CA VAL A 202 -19.74 2.88 33.33
C VAL A 202 -20.90 1.97 33.68
N TYR A 203 -20.90 1.41 34.90
CA TYR A 203 -21.93 0.48 35.36
C TYR A 203 -23.31 1.15 35.44
N GLY A 204 -23.36 2.41 35.87
CA GLY A 204 -24.60 3.18 35.93
C GLY A 204 -25.21 3.42 34.56
N ASN A 205 -24.40 3.88 33.59
CA ASN A 205 -24.87 4.14 32.24
C ASN A 205 -25.32 2.84 31.56
N TRP A 206 -24.54 1.76 31.70
CA TRP A 206 -24.90 0.46 31.13
C TRP A 206 -26.17 -0.14 31.73
N ALA A 207 -26.33 -0.08 33.06
CA ALA A 207 -27.56 -0.51 33.73
C ALA A 207 -28.79 0.26 33.22
N TYR A 208 -28.67 1.59 33.07
CA TYR A 208 -29.75 2.39 32.50
C TYR A 208 -30.09 2.00 31.06
N LEU A 209 -29.08 1.84 30.20
CA LEU A 209 -29.28 1.42 28.81
C LEU A 209 -30.01 0.07 28.72
N LYS A 210 -29.59 -0.92 29.52
CA LYS A 210 -30.16 -2.27 29.53
C LYS A 210 -31.57 -2.33 30.13
N ASN A 211 -31.84 -1.58 31.19
CA ASN A 211 -33.04 -1.82 32.01
C ASN A 211 -34.14 -0.77 31.77
N SER A 212 -33.77 0.49 31.57
CA SER A 212 -34.70 1.62 31.71
C SER A 212 -34.74 2.59 30.53
N SER A 213 -33.75 2.57 29.63
CA SER A 213 -33.72 3.47 28.48
C SER A 213 -34.83 3.16 27.47
N ARG A 214 -35.27 4.19 26.73
CA ARG A 214 -36.22 4.04 25.61
C ARG A 214 -35.72 3.11 24.50
N ASP A 215 -34.40 3.00 24.35
CA ASP A 215 -33.72 2.18 23.33
C ASP A 215 -33.24 0.83 23.86
N ARG A 216 -33.67 0.39 25.05
CA ARG A 216 -33.21 -0.86 25.70
C ARG A 216 -33.29 -2.10 24.81
N ALA A 217 -34.24 -2.14 23.88
CA ALA A 217 -34.37 -3.24 22.91
C ALA A 217 -33.12 -3.41 22.03
N LYS A 218 -32.43 -2.30 21.68
CA LYS A 218 -31.18 -2.32 20.90
C LYS A 218 -30.00 -2.91 21.68
N TYR A 219 -30.08 -2.91 23.01
CA TYR A 219 -29.04 -3.43 23.89
C TYR A 219 -29.42 -4.80 24.45
N ALA A 220 -30.56 -5.38 24.05
CA ALA A 220 -31.12 -6.58 24.68
C ALA A 220 -30.16 -7.76 24.57
N ASP A 221 -29.54 -7.97 23.42
CA ASP A 221 -28.58 -9.04 23.10
C ASP A 221 -27.12 -8.73 23.50
N SER A 222 -26.84 -7.50 23.89
CA SER A 222 -25.48 -7.04 24.20
C SER A 222 -25.10 -7.29 25.66
N GLN A 223 -23.83 -7.62 25.91
CA GLN A 223 -23.25 -7.90 27.24
C GLN A 223 -22.04 -7.02 27.48
N LEU A 224 -21.92 -6.44 28.69
CA LEU A 224 -20.71 -5.70 29.08
C LEU A 224 -19.58 -6.70 29.28
N GLU A 225 -18.61 -6.69 28.36
CA GLU A 225 -17.56 -7.71 28.29
C GLU A 225 -16.37 -7.35 29.19
N TRP A 226 -15.93 -6.09 29.13
CA TRP A 226 -14.73 -5.66 29.81
C TRP A 226 -14.80 -4.20 30.24
N VAL A 227 -14.26 -3.92 31.42
CA VAL A 227 -14.06 -2.59 31.99
C VAL A 227 -12.65 -2.52 32.57
N ALA A 228 -11.92 -1.44 32.30
CA ALA A 228 -10.57 -1.25 32.82
C ALA A 228 -10.58 -1.13 34.35
N TYR A 229 -9.96 -2.09 35.04
CA TYR A 229 -9.78 -2.02 36.50
C TYR A 229 -8.53 -1.21 36.90
N ILE A 230 -7.62 -0.91 35.96
CA ILE A 230 -6.54 0.07 36.13
C ILE A 230 -6.81 1.27 35.21
N ALA A 231 -7.02 2.44 35.81
CA ALA A 231 -7.30 3.66 35.05
C ALA A 231 -6.05 4.20 34.34
N GLY A 232 -6.21 4.62 33.09
CA GLY A 232 -5.16 5.19 32.26
C GLY A 232 -4.90 6.66 32.59
N LYS A 233 -4.13 6.92 33.66
CA LYS A 233 -3.74 8.27 34.07
C LYS A 233 -2.92 8.99 32.99
N ARG A 234 -3.28 10.23 32.66
CA ARG A 234 -2.61 11.07 31.64
C ARG A 234 -1.61 12.06 32.22
N GLU A 235 -1.89 12.60 33.40
CA GLU A 235 -1.09 13.65 34.02
C GLU A 235 -1.13 13.53 35.54
N SER A 236 -0.02 13.92 36.17
CA SER A 236 0.10 14.10 37.62
C SER A 236 1.29 15.02 37.90
N ARG A 237 2.32 14.55 38.63
CA ARG A 237 3.51 15.35 38.92
C ARG A 237 4.46 15.39 37.72
N ARG A 238 4.91 16.60 37.38
CA ARG A 238 5.97 16.86 36.39
C ARG A 238 7.21 17.34 37.12
N LEU A 239 8.29 16.56 37.08
CA LEU A 239 9.54 16.88 37.74
C LEU A 239 10.28 18.02 37.01
N LEU A 240 11.08 18.82 37.72
CA LEU A 240 11.79 19.96 37.13
C LEU A 240 13.24 19.61 36.77
N GLY A 241 13.57 19.78 35.50
CA GLY A 241 14.93 19.72 34.96
C GLY A 241 15.49 21.12 34.69
N ASP A 242 16.66 21.18 34.07
CA ASP A 242 17.29 22.46 33.70
C ASP A 242 16.53 23.18 32.57
N VAL A 243 15.78 22.42 31.78
CA VAL A 243 14.86 22.95 30.78
C VAL A 243 13.45 22.44 31.10
N ILE A 244 12.55 23.38 31.38
CA ILE A 244 11.11 23.14 31.40
C ILE A 244 10.63 23.45 29.98
N LEU A 245 10.28 22.41 29.22
CA LEU A 245 9.81 22.60 27.84
C LEU A 245 8.41 23.21 27.81
N GLN A 246 8.21 24.23 26.98
CA GLN A 246 6.96 25.01 26.89
C GLN A 246 6.34 24.94 25.49
N GLN A 247 5.06 25.32 25.37
CA GLN A 247 4.30 25.39 24.11
C GLN A 247 5.06 26.12 23.00
N GLN A 248 5.57 27.32 23.28
CA GLN A 248 6.26 28.17 22.32
C GLN A 248 7.55 27.54 21.80
N ASP A 249 8.26 26.77 22.62
CA ASP A 249 9.48 26.10 22.17
C ASP A 249 9.15 25.12 21.04
N ILE A 250 8.04 24.40 21.18
CA ILE A 250 7.57 23.39 20.22
C ILE A 250 7.01 24.05 18.96
N GLN A 251 6.05 24.97 19.11
CA GLN A 251 5.37 25.59 17.98
C GLN A 251 6.27 26.54 17.18
N ARG A 252 7.17 27.28 17.85
CA ARG A 252 8.18 28.14 17.20
C ARG A 252 9.45 27.38 16.82
N ARG A 253 9.51 26.09 17.12
CA ARG A 253 10.64 25.19 16.81
C ARG A 253 11.99 25.72 17.32
N ARG A 254 12.02 26.16 18.57
CA ARG A 254 13.26 26.56 19.25
C ARG A 254 14.28 25.43 19.13
N ARG A 255 15.51 25.77 18.77
CA ARG A 255 16.58 24.77 18.66
C ARG A 255 17.32 24.67 19.98
N PHE A 256 17.44 23.45 20.49
CA PHE A 256 18.31 23.14 21.62
C PHE A 256 19.53 22.36 21.13
N PRO A 257 20.74 22.62 21.66
CA PRO A 257 21.95 21.88 21.28
C PRO A 257 21.85 20.39 21.62
N ASP A 258 20.99 20.04 22.57
CA ASP A 258 20.72 18.72 23.12
C ASP A 258 19.34 18.18 22.74
N SER A 259 18.81 18.55 21.57
CA SER A 259 17.56 17.98 21.02
C SER A 259 17.73 16.54 20.54
N PHE A 260 16.94 15.59 21.07
CA PHE A 260 17.02 14.15 20.75
C PHE A 260 15.68 13.50 20.37
N VAL A 261 14.79 13.30 21.35
CA VAL A 261 13.55 12.51 21.18
C VAL A 261 12.51 13.33 20.43
N THR A 262 12.10 12.90 19.25
CA THR A 262 11.14 13.66 18.44
C THR A 262 9.70 13.30 18.80
N SER A 263 8.96 14.27 19.32
CA SER A 263 7.50 14.17 19.44
C SER A 263 6.83 14.50 18.12
N THR A 264 5.80 13.72 17.76
CA THR A 264 5.01 13.91 16.53
C THR A 264 3.52 14.12 16.79
N TRP A 265 3.06 13.94 18.02
CA TRP A 265 1.65 14.12 18.38
C TRP A 265 1.32 15.61 18.49
N SER A 266 0.11 16.02 18.08
CA SER A 266 -0.38 17.36 18.36
C SER A 266 -0.39 17.64 19.87
N ILE A 267 -0.39 18.92 20.26
CA ILE A 267 -0.71 19.29 21.64
C ILE A 267 -2.16 18.92 21.88
N ASP A 268 -2.39 17.87 22.67
CA ASP A 268 -3.68 17.24 22.93
C ASP A 268 -4.05 17.40 24.41
N LEU A 269 -4.90 18.39 24.68
CA LEU A 269 -5.32 18.80 26.03
C LEU A 269 -6.77 18.41 26.28
N HIS A 270 -7.01 17.76 27.41
CA HIS A 270 -8.30 17.22 27.78
C HIS A 270 -8.99 18.13 28.80
N TYR A 271 -10.29 18.38 28.59
CA TYR A 271 -11.13 19.21 29.45
C TYR A 271 -12.45 18.49 29.75
N PRO A 272 -13.15 18.84 30.84
CA PRO A 272 -14.48 18.29 31.12
C PRO A 272 -15.42 18.56 29.94
N ASP A 273 -16.20 17.55 29.54
CA ASP A 273 -17.21 17.70 28.49
C ASP A 273 -18.32 18.65 28.99
N PRO A 274 -18.56 19.80 28.32
CA PRO A 274 -19.56 20.77 28.76
C PRO A 274 -20.98 20.20 28.88
N LYS A 275 -21.34 19.20 28.07
CA LYS A 275 -22.64 18.52 28.16
C LYS A 275 -22.68 17.63 29.39
N ASN A 276 -21.58 16.93 29.70
CA ASN A 276 -21.49 16.10 30.90
C ASN A 276 -21.53 16.96 32.17
N SER A 277 -20.84 18.10 32.19
CA SER A 277 -20.87 19.08 33.29
C SER A 277 -22.27 19.61 33.63
N GLN A 278 -23.22 19.63 32.67
CA GLN A 278 -24.60 20.05 32.96
C GLN A 278 -25.34 19.10 33.91
N TYR A 279 -24.99 17.81 33.86
CA TYR A 279 -25.65 16.77 34.65
C TYR A 279 -24.80 16.27 35.82
N PHE A 280 -23.48 16.38 35.72
CA PHE A 280 -22.52 15.90 36.71
C PHE A 280 -21.48 16.99 37.05
N PRO A 281 -21.91 18.18 37.52
CA PRO A 281 -21.00 19.31 37.74
C PRO A 281 -19.93 18.96 38.78
N GLY A 282 -18.65 19.08 38.39
CA GLY A 282 -17.50 18.81 39.25
C GLY A 282 -17.14 17.32 39.43
N GLU A 283 -17.97 16.43 38.88
CA GLU A 283 -17.79 14.97 38.92
C GLU A 283 -17.89 14.39 37.50
N GLU A 284 -17.38 15.12 36.52
CA GLU A 284 -17.46 14.71 35.12
C GLU A 284 -16.74 13.38 34.88
N PHE A 285 -17.34 12.54 34.05
CA PHE A 285 -16.77 11.26 33.61
C PHE A 285 -16.54 11.20 32.09
N ARG A 286 -16.70 12.36 31.43
CA ARG A 286 -16.47 12.54 30.01
C ARG A 286 -15.56 13.73 29.77
N SER A 287 -14.67 13.58 28.79
CA SER A 287 -13.78 14.66 28.36
C SER A 287 -13.95 15.01 26.89
N ILE A 288 -13.55 16.23 26.55
CA ILE A 288 -13.27 16.68 25.19
C ILE A 288 -11.77 16.93 25.05
N ALA A 289 -11.23 16.69 23.85
CA ALA A 289 -9.85 17.01 23.50
C ALA A 289 -9.80 18.29 22.65
N LYS A 290 -8.92 19.23 23.02
CA LYS A 290 -8.57 20.39 22.19
C LYS A 290 -7.16 20.20 21.64
N TYR A 291 -7.03 20.37 20.33
CA TYR A 291 -5.81 20.11 19.60
C TYR A 291 -5.13 21.40 19.14
N ALA A 292 -3.81 21.49 19.31
CA ALA A 292 -2.99 22.44 18.58
C ALA A 292 -1.94 21.69 17.75
N GLN A 293 -1.91 21.97 16.45
CA GLN A 293 -1.03 21.30 15.51
C GLN A 293 0.44 21.65 15.78
N ILE A 294 1.31 20.66 15.60
CA ILE A 294 2.77 20.83 15.66
C ILE A 294 3.42 20.20 14.42
N LYS A 295 4.64 20.64 14.11
CA LYS A 295 5.56 19.84 13.28
C LYS A 295 6.40 18.95 14.20
N PRO A 296 6.89 17.78 13.73
CA PRO A 296 7.80 16.95 14.51
C PRO A 296 8.91 17.76 15.19
N TYR A 297 9.03 17.58 16.51
CA TYR A 297 9.88 18.42 17.36
C TYR A 297 10.78 17.60 18.30
N PRO A 298 12.11 17.76 18.24
CA PRO A 298 13.05 17.01 19.08
C PRO A 298 13.24 17.66 20.47
N ILE A 299 12.83 16.94 21.50
CA ILE A 299 12.84 17.30 22.91
C ILE A 299 14.28 17.37 23.45
N PRO A 300 14.64 18.40 24.24
CA PRO A 300 15.96 18.52 24.83
C PRO A 300 16.21 17.50 25.96
N TYR A 301 17.43 16.94 26.00
CA TYR A 301 17.87 16.00 27.04
C TYR A 301 17.79 16.62 28.45
N ARG A 302 18.02 17.92 28.59
CA ARG A 302 17.92 18.65 29.87
C ARG A 302 16.53 18.66 30.52
N SER A 303 15.49 18.24 29.80
CA SER A 303 14.17 18.01 30.38
C SER A 303 14.02 16.62 31.03
N MET A 304 15.01 15.72 30.89
CA MET A 304 14.97 14.30 31.26
C MET A 304 15.84 13.94 32.48
N TYR A 305 16.30 14.93 33.25
CA TYR A 305 16.93 14.73 34.54
C TYR A 305 16.54 15.80 35.55
N SER A 306 16.62 15.48 36.84
CA SER A 306 16.27 16.41 37.92
C SER A 306 17.29 17.53 38.04
N ARG A 307 16.80 18.77 38.18
CA ARG A 307 17.68 19.93 38.38
C ARG A 307 18.35 19.94 39.75
N ASN A 308 17.73 19.34 40.77
CA ASN A 308 18.15 19.45 42.18
C ASN A 308 18.51 18.12 42.85
N ILE A 309 18.34 16.97 42.19
CA ILE A 309 18.80 15.65 42.67
C ILE A 309 19.83 15.10 41.67
N SER A 310 21.11 15.14 42.02
CA SER A 310 22.22 15.02 41.05
C SER A 310 22.40 13.64 40.41
N ASN A 311 21.73 12.60 40.91
CA ASN A 311 21.76 11.26 40.33
C ASN A 311 20.39 10.72 39.91
N LEU A 312 19.41 11.62 39.68
CA LEU A 312 18.06 11.25 39.26
C LEU A 312 17.77 11.69 37.81
N MET A 313 17.47 10.70 36.96
CA MET A 313 16.91 10.89 35.61
C MET A 313 15.38 10.70 35.63
N MET A 314 14.69 11.08 34.57
CA MET A 314 13.25 10.89 34.42
C MET A 314 12.83 10.72 32.97
N ALA A 315 11.86 9.83 32.73
CA ALA A 315 11.30 9.57 31.41
C ALA A 315 9.79 9.32 31.46
N GLY A 316 9.12 9.53 30.32
CA GLY A 316 7.67 9.42 30.22
C GLY A 316 6.96 10.68 30.70
N ARG A 317 5.81 10.52 31.36
CA ARG A 317 4.88 11.64 31.64
C ARG A 317 5.32 12.54 32.79
N CYS A 318 6.27 12.10 33.60
CA CYS A 318 6.83 12.87 34.71
C CYS A 318 7.98 13.82 34.28
N ILE A 319 8.29 13.89 32.98
CA ILE A 319 9.33 14.74 32.39
C ILE A 319 9.12 16.25 32.68
N SER A 320 10.18 17.04 32.57
CA SER A 320 10.14 18.49 32.77
C SER A 320 9.53 19.27 31.62
N VAL A 321 8.21 19.47 31.70
CA VAL A 321 7.39 20.22 30.76
C VAL A 321 6.32 21.02 31.51
N THR A 322 5.72 22.02 30.87
CA THR A 322 4.45 22.64 31.32
C THR A 322 3.27 21.72 31.06
N HIS A 323 2.10 22.00 31.64
CA HIS A 323 0.85 21.29 31.33
C HIS A 323 0.56 21.25 29.83
N VAL A 324 0.72 22.39 29.15
CA VAL A 324 0.44 22.50 27.72
C VAL A 324 1.40 21.64 26.90
N ALA A 325 2.71 21.73 27.16
CA ALA A 325 3.70 20.93 26.45
C ALA A 325 3.58 19.42 26.74
N LEU A 326 3.07 19.04 27.93
CA LEU A 326 2.80 17.64 28.27
C LEU A 326 1.84 16.98 27.26
N GLY A 327 0.88 17.73 26.73
CA GLY A 327 -0.13 17.25 25.78
C GLY A 327 0.43 16.59 24.53
N THR A 328 1.66 16.93 24.11
CA THR A 328 2.34 16.26 22.99
C THR A 328 3.39 15.24 23.44
N VAL A 329 4.14 15.51 24.51
CA VAL A 329 5.30 14.66 24.88
C VAL A 329 4.91 13.35 25.57
N ARG A 330 3.72 13.29 26.19
CA ARG A 330 3.29 12.17 27.05
C ARG A 330 2.97 10.86 26.31
N VAL A 331 2.99 10.89 24.98
CA VAL A 331 2.56 9.77 24.12
C VAL A 331 3.55 8.61 24.21
N MET A 332 3.03 7.38 24.20
CA MET A 332 3.75 6.18 24.66
C MET A 332 5.06 5.90 23.92
N ARG A 333 5.10 6.02 22.57
CA ARG A 333 6.37 5.81 21.83
C ARG A 333 7.37 6.91 22.12
N THR A 334 6.92 8.17 22.26
CA THR A 334 7.77 9.29 22.70
C THR A 334 8.37 9.01 24.08
N GLY A 335 7.55 8.56 25.03
CA GLY A 335 8.00 8.16 26.36
C GLY A 335 8.99 6.98 26.34
N GLY A 336 8.76 5.98 25.49
CA GLY A 336 9.69 4.87 25.29
C GLY A 336 11.04 5.32 24.73
N MET A 337 11.05 6.23 23.75
CA MET A 337 12.28 6.82 23.21
C MET A 337 13.04 7.66 24.25
N MET A 338 12.33 8.33 25.18
CA MET A 338 12.99 8.99 26.33
C MET A 338 13.69 7.96 27.21
N GLY A 339 13.04 6.83 27.50
CA GLY A 339 13.63 5.71 28.24
C GLY A 339 14.91 5.19 27.59
N GLU A 340 14.87 4.96 26.27
CA GLU A 340 16.03 4.55 25.49
C GLU A 340 17.18 5.57 25.59
N LEU A 341 16.89 6.86 25.45
CA LEU A 341 17.90 7.92 25.53
C LEU A 341 18.53 8.03 26.92
N ILE A 342 17.73 7.99 27.99
CA ILE A 342 18.29 8.07 29.36
C ILE A 342 19.10 6.83 29.71
N GLY A 343 18.79 5.66 29.14
CA GLY A 343 19.63 4.47 29.24
C GLY A 343 21.00 4.66 28.60
N MET A 344 21.05 5.27 27.40
CA MET A 344 22.32 5.67 26.77
C MET A 344 23.08 6.67 27.65
N ALA A 345 22.41 7.66 28.20
CA ALA A 345 23.05 8.65 29.08
C ALA A 345 23.56 8.02 30.38
N ALA A 346 22.82 7.08 30.99
CA ALA A 346 23.25 6.33 32.16
C ALA A 346 24.55 5.55 31.91
N SER A 347 24.70 4.97 30.71
CA SER A 347 25.96 4.29 30.33
C SER A 347 27.16 5.26 30.31
N LEU A 348 26.95 6.51 29.88
CA LEU A 348 27.99 7.54 29.88
C LEU A 348 28.28 8.06 31.28
N CYS A 349 27.27 8.20 32.14
CA CYS A 349 27.43 8.51 33.56
C CYS A 349 28.35 7.49 34.23
N THR A 350 28.08 6.19 34.05
CA THR A 350 28.90 5.11 34.60
C THR A 350 30.31 5.10 34.01
N LYS A 351 30.43 5.20 32.68
CA LYS A 351 31.72 5.15 31.98
C LYS A 351 32.66 6.29 32.36
N ASN A 352 32.12 7.50 32.50
CA ASN A 352 32.91 8.71 32.74
C ASN A 352 32.85 9.19 34.20
N ASN A 353 32.27 8.39 35.10
CA ASN A 353 32.03 8.75 36.51
C ASN A 353 31.41 10.16 36.66
N THR A 354 30.33 10.41 35.93
CA THR A 354 29.68 11.73 35.85
C THR A 354 28.19 11.65 36.19
N THR A 355 27.56 12.82 36.38
CA THR A 355 26.12 12.94 36.64
C THR A 355 25.33 13.07 35.33
N PRO A 356 24.00 12.90 35.34
CA PRO A 356 23.16 13.20 34.17
C PRO A 356 23.38 14.61 33.62
N ARG A 357 23.50 15.61 34.52
CA ARG A 357 23.89 16.98 34.15
C ARG A 357 25.28 17.03 33.49
N GLY A 358 26.26 16.33 34.06
CA GLY A 358 27.61 16.24 33.53
C GLY A 358 27.69 15.58 32.13
N VAL A 359 26.73 14.72 31.76
CA VAL A 359 26.62 14.21 30.38
C VAL A 359 26.29 15.35 29.40
N TYR A 360 25.37 16.25 29.76
CA TYR A 360 25.09 17.43 28.93
C TYR A 360 26.30 18.38 28.85
N GLU A 361 26.93 18.66 29.99
CA GLU A 361 28.02 19.65 30.08
C GLU A 361 29.30 19.18 29.38
N ASN A 362 29.67 17.90 29.53
CA ASN A 362 31.00 17.40 29.16
C ASN A 362 30.98 16.26 28.12
N HIS A 363 29.85 15.56 27.92
CA HIS A 363 29.79 14.35 27.08
C HIS A 363 28.65 14.36 26.04
N LEU A 364 28.10 15.53 25.71
CA LEU A 364 26.97 15.64 24.78
C LEU A 364 27.29 15.05 23.39
N ALA A 365 28.52 15.23 22.91
CA ALA A 365 28.95 14.68 21.63
C ALA A 365 28.91 13.14 21.60
N GLU A 366 29.28 12.48 22.71
CA GLU A 366 29.20 11.03 22.84
C GLU A 366 27.75 10.54 22.87
N LEU A 367 26.86 11.25 23.57
CA LEU A 367 25.43 10.93 23.59
C LEU A 367 24.81 11.04 22.19
N LYS A 368 25.17 12.09 21.41
CA LYS A 368 24.78 12.21 20.00
C LYS A 368 25.28 11.06 19.14
N ARG A 369 26.50 10.56 19.39
CA ARG A 369 27.04 9.40 18.68
C ARG A 369 26.23 8.13 19.01
N LEU A 370 25.88 7.91 20.29
CA LEU A 370 25.04 6.78 20.70
C LEU A 370 23.64 6.87 20.06
N ALA A 371 23.00 8.04 20.08
CA ALA A 371 21.68 8.24 19.47
C ALA A 371 21.69 8.04 17.94
N ARG A 372 22.78 8.41 17.24
CA ARG A 372 22.94 8.11 15.80
C ARG A 372 23.08 6.61 15.52
N LYS A 373 23.74 5.88 16.42
CA LYS A 373 23.95 4.44 16.29
C LYS A 373 22.67 3.66 16.63
N GLY A 374 21.92 4.10 17.64
CA GLY A 374 20.81 3.35 18.22
C GLY A 374 21.28 2.14 19.03
N VAL A 375 20.37 1.53 19.78
CA VAL A 375 20.64 0.31 20.58
C VAL A 375 19.62 -0.80 20.36
N GLY A 376 18.64 -0.61 19.47
CA GLY A 376 17.64 -1.64 19.18
C GLY A 376 18.21 -2.86 18.47
N LYS A 377 17.68 -4.04 18.79
CA LYS A 377 18.01 -5.31 18.11
C LYS A 377 17.24 -5.45 16.77
N PRO A 378 17.81 -6.14 15.77
CA PRO A 378 17.07 -6.53 14.56
C PRO A 378 15.81 -7.34 14.91
N ALA A 379 14.80 -7.32 14.04
CA ALA A 379 13.64 -8.17 14.25
C ALA A 379 14.04 -9.64 14.05
N GLU A 380 13.46 -10.56 14.83
CA GLU A 380 13.45 -11.96 14.44
C GLU A 380 12.69 -12.09 13.12
N ILE A 381 13.40 -12.51 12.07
CA ILE A 381 12.85 -12.71 10.74
C ILE A 381 12.56 -14.20 10.60
N ASP A 382 11.27 -14.54 10.57
CA ASP A 382 10.85 -15.86 10.11
C ASP A 382 11.06 -15.92 8.58
N LYS A 383 12.20 -16.48 8.17
CA LYS A 383 12.59 -16.58 6.75
C LYS A 383 11.57 -17.38 5.94
N ASP A 384 10.81 -18.28 6.56
CA ASP A 384 9.82 -19.08 5.85
C ASP A 384 8.68 -18.20 5.32
N THR A 385 8.36 -17.11 6.02
CA THR A 385 7.36 -16.13 5.57
C THR A 385 7.79 -15.31 4.35
N PHE A 386 9.08 -15.27 4.01
CA PHE A 386 9.62 -14.54 2.86
C PHE A 386 10.16 -15.45 1.76
N ARG A 387 10.22 -16.76 1.97
CA ARG A 387 10.77 -17.73 1.01
C ARG A 387 10.13 -17.61 -0.38
N GLN A 388 8.80 -17.52 -0.43
CA GLN A 388 8.08 -17.35 -1.70
C GLN A 388 8.39 -15.99 -2.36
N ALA A 389 8.56 -14.92 -1.57
CA ALA A 389 8.94 -13.61 -2.11
C ALA A 389 10.36 -13.63 -2.70
N GLU A 390 11.30 -14.37 -2.10
CA GLU A 390 12.63 -14.59 -2.67
C GLU A 390 12.59 -15.40 -3.97
N GLU A 391 11.83 -16.49 -4.00
CA GLU A 391 11.65 -17.31 -5.22
C GLU A 391 11.03 -16.51 -6.35
N ASN A 392 9.97 -15.75 -6.04
CA ASN A 392 9.36 -14.81 -6.98
C ASN A 392 10.40 -13.81 -7.50
N GLY A 393 11.30 -13.32 -6.63
CA GLY A 393 12.35 -12.40 -7.05
C GLY A 393 13.37 -13.02 -7.99
N ARG A 394 13.77 -14.28 -7.77
CA ARG A 394 14.67 -15.00 -8.68
C ARG A 394 14.03 -15.18 -10.06
N LEU A 395 12.74 -15.54 -10.09
CA LEU A 395 11.96 -15.70 -11.33
C LEU A 395 11.80 -14.37 -12.08
N ALA A 396 11.43 -13.30 -11.39
CA ALA A 396 11.33 -11.97 -11.99
C ALA A 396 12.68 -11.47 -12.53
N ASN A 397 13.77 -11.67 -11.79
CA ASN A 397 15.09 -11.26 -12.26
C ASN A 397 15.51 -12.00 -13.53
N LYS A 398 15.24 -13.32 -13.61
CA LYS A 398 15.48 -14.11 -14.83
C LYS A 398 14.70 -13.55 -16.02
N GLY A 399 13.42 -13.22 -15.84
CA GLY A 399 12.61 -12.63 -16.90
C GLY A 399 13.10 -11.25 -17.36
N PHE A 400 13.50 -10.35 -16.44
CA PHE A 400 14.07 -9.06 -16.83
C PHE A 400 15.38 -9.20 -17.63
N ILE A 401 16.20 -10.22 -17.32
CA ILE A 401 17.40 -10.54 -18.11
C ILE A 401 17.00 -10.98 -19.53
N HIS A 402 16.02 -11.87 -19.68
CA HIS A 402 15.49 -12.27 -20.99
C HIS A 402 15.00 -11.07 -21.82
N CYS A 403 14.25 -10.14 -21.21
CA CYS A 403 13.81 -8.92 -21.89
C CYS A 403 14.99 -8.03 -22.33
N ARG A 404 15.99 -7.84 -21.45
CA ARG A 404 17.20 -7.08 -21.79
C ARG A 404 17.92 -7.68 -22.99
N ASP A 405 18.06 -9.00 -23.00
CA ASP A 405 18.79 -9.70 -24.05
C ASP A 405 18.03 -9.71 -25.38
N PHE A 406 16.69 -9.77 -25.34
CA PHE A 406 15.82 -9.49 -26.48
C PHE A 406 16.10 -8.12 -27.10
N VAL A 407 16.07 -7.05 -26.29
CA VAL A 407 16.31 -5.68 -26.79
C VAL A 407 17.71 -5.55 -27.40
N LYS A 408 18.74 -6.09 -26.74
CA LYS A 408 20.11 -6.09 -27.26
C LYS A 408 20.21 -6.90 -28.56
N GLY A 409 19.53 -8.03 -28.63
CA GLY A 409 19.50 -8.92 -29.78
C GLY A 409 19.02 -8.19 -31.04
N TRP A 410 17.83 -7.59 -30.95
CA TRP A 410 17.19 -6.86 -32.05
C TRP A 410 17.89 -5.55 -32.42
N LEU A 411 18.43 -4.80 -31.46
CA LEU A 411 19.16 -3.56 -31.76
C LEU A 411 20.40 -3.76 -32.64
N ARG A 412 20.99 -4.96 -32.69
CA ARG A 412 22.11 -5.27 -33.61
C ARG A 412 21.69 -5.32 -35.07
N TYR A 413 20.41 -5.55 -35.34
CA TYR A 413 19.84 -5.62 -36.68
C TYR A 413 19.15 -4.33 -37.09
N ALA A 414 19.12 -3.31 -36.22
CA ALA A 414 18.58 -2.02 -36.57
C ALA A 414 19.34 -1.42 -37.77
N ASP A 415 18.59 -0.90 -38.74
CA ASP A 415 19.13 -0.24 -39.91
C ASP A 415 20.03 0.93 -39.49
N ARG A 416 21.20 1.05 -40.15
CA ARG A 416 22.23 2.01 -39.73
C ARG A 416 21.83 3.46 -40.01
N LYS A 417 20.95 3.70 -40.98
CA LYS A 417 20.58 5.05 -41.41
C LYS A 417 19.37 5.57 -40.64
N THR A 418 18.31 4.77 -40.57
CA THR A 418 17.05 5.13 -39.90
C THR A 418 17.07 4.78 -38.42
N GLY A 419 17.81 3.75 -38.03
CA GLY A 419 17.78 3.19 -36.68
C GLY A 419 16.60 2.27 -36.40
N LEU A 420 15.70 2.05 -37.37
CA LEU A 420 14.54 1.18 -37.25
C LEU A 420 14.93 -0.29 -37.32
N ILE A 421 14.15 -1.15 -36.68
CA ILE A 421 14.32 -2.60 -36.77
C ILE A 421 13.58 -3.15 -38.00
N PRO A 422 14.11 -4.21 -38.64
CA PRO A 422 13.43 -4.87 -39.76
C PRO A 422 12.23 -5.69 -39.28
N ARG A 423 11.32 -5.98 -40.20
CA ARG A 423 10.17 -6.85 -39.99
C ARG A 423 10.58 -8.23 -39.47
N ASN A 424 11.51 -8.89 -40.17
CA ASN A 424 12.11 -10.16 -39.72
C ASN A 424 13.60 -10.21 -40.07
N LEU A 425 14.31 -11.17 -39.48
CA LEU A 425 15.77 -11.34 -39.65
C LEU A 425 16.16 -12.26 -40.81
N SER A 426 15.21 -13.06 -41.31
CA SER A 426 15.44 -14.00 -42.42
C SER A 426 14.81 -13.49 -43.72
N ARG A 427 13.47 -13.51 -43.81
CA ARG A 427 12.67 -12.96 -44.90
C ARG A 427 12.32 -11.50 -44.62
N ASP A 428 12.08 -10.70 -45.65
CA ASP A 428 11.62 -9.30 -45.49
C ASP A 428 12.52 -8.40 -44.61
N LYS A 429 13.81 -8.72 -44.50
CA LYS A 429 14.79 -7.94 -43.72
C LYS A 429 15.01 -6.52 -44.23
N ASP A 430 14.55 -6.23 -45.44
CA ASP A 430 14.69 -4.93 -46.08
C ASP A 430 13.57 -3.96 -45.68
N ILE A 431 12.51 -4.43 -45.02
CA ILE A 431 11.35 -3.59 -44.75
C ILE A 431 11.10 -3.38 -43.26
N TRP A 432 10.56 -2.21 -42.97
CA TRP A 432 9.80 -1.90 -41.77
C TRP A 432 8.33 -1.77 -42.15
N ASN A 433 7.42 -2.24 -41.29
CA ASN A 433 5.98 -2.06 -41.48
C ASN A 433 5.25 -1.87 -40.14
N ALA A 434 4.04 -1.33 -40.22
CA ALA A 434 3.28 -0.91 -39.05
C ALA A 434 2.69 -2.11 -38.27
N GLN A 435 2.09 -3.07 -38.96
CA GLN A 435 1.43 -4.22 -38.31
C GLN A 435 2.38 -5.19 -37.58
N ASP A 436 3.68 -5.18 -37.89
CA ASP A 436 4.59 -6.19 -37.34
C ASP A 436 5.76 -5.51 -36.59
N SER A 437 6.57 -4.73 -37.32
CA SER A 437 7.76 -4.10 -36.73
C SER A 437 7.39 -3.10 -35.64
N ALA A 438 6.29 -2.37 -35.88
CA ALA A 438 5.83 -1.29 -35.03
C ALA A 438 4.80 -1.73 -33.99
N ALA A 439 3.97 -2.73 -34.29
CA ALA A 439 2.97 -3.26 -33.37
C ALA A 439 3.59 -4.26 -32.37
N ASP A 440 4.27 -5.30 -32.88
CA ASP A 440 4.60 -6.48 -32.07
C ASP A 440 6.00 -6.50 -31.50
N ASN A 441 6.91 -5.63 -31.97
CA ASN A 441 8.32 -5.72 -31.59
C ASN A 441 8.84 -4.45 -30.90
N TYR A 442 8.90 -3.33 -31.64
CA TYR A 442 9.44 -2.07 -31.13
C TYR A 442 8.81 -1.61 -29.80
N PRO A 443 7.48 -1.68 -29.58
CA PRO A 443 6.86 -1.23 -28.34
C PRO A 443 7.33 -1.98 -27.10
N PHE A 444 7.61 -3.27 -27.21
CA PHE A 444 8.10 -4.05 -26.08
C PHE A 444 9.60 -3.87 -25.84
N MET A 445 10.35 -3.39 -26.84
CA MET A 445 11.68 -2.80 -26.60
C MET A 445 11.59 -1.51 -25.80
N VAL A 446 10.63 -0.63 -26.14
CA VAL A 446 10.37 0.63 -25.43
C VAL A 446 10.00 0.35 -23.98
N LEU A 447 9.06 -0.57 -23.74
CA LEU A 447 8.58 -0.88 -22.40
C LEU A 447 9.67 -1.55 -21.54
N THR A 448 10.42 -2.48 -22.12
CA THR A 448 11.59 -3.08 -21.46
C THR A 448 12.54 -1.97 -21.00
N ALA A 449 12.92 -1.06 -21.90
CA ALA A 449 13.80 0.04 -21.56
C ALA A 449 13.19 0.96 -20.48
N ALA A 450 11.89 1.24 -20.54
CA ALA A 450 11.21 2.08 -19.56
C ALA A 450 11.31 1.52 -18.13
N ILE A 451 11.26 0.19 -18.00
CA ILE A 451 11.32 -0.52 -16.72
C ILE A 451 12.76 -0.71 -16.24
N ILE A 452 13.68 -1.15 -17.12
CA ILE A 452 15.01 -1.61 -16.69
C ILE A 452 16.21 -0.81 -17.23
N ASP A 453 16.03 0.04 -18.25
CA ASP A 453 17.14 0.80 -18.87
C ASP A 453 16.71 2.22 -19.28
N ARG A 454 16.73 3.12 -18.29
CA ARG A 454 16.26 4.50 -18.48
C ARG A 454 17.06 5.29 -19.55
N PRO A 455 18.41 5.21 -19.61
CA PRO A 455 19.17 5.83 -20.69
C PRO A 455 18.75 5.35 -22.08
N LEU A 456 18.47 4.04 -22.25
CA LEU A 456 18.02 3.50 -23.52
C LEU A 456 16.61 4.01 -23.89
N PHE A 457 15.71 4.09 -22.90
CA PHE A 457 14.34 4.60 -23.05
C PHE A 457 14.30 6.08 -23.46
N ASP A 458 14.99 6.95 -22.69
CA ASP A 458 14.99 8.39 -22.95
C ASP A 458 15.79 8.75 -24.22
N GLY A 459 16.73 7.88 -24.64
CA GLY A 459 17.60 8.06 -25.80
C GLY A 459 17.15 7.27 -27.04
N ARG A 460 17.65 6.04 -27.19
CA ARG A 460 17.52 5.25 -28.42
C ARG A 460 16.07 4.99 -28.80
N MET A 461 15.23 4.61 -27.83
CA MET A 461 13.82 4.33 -28.08
C MET A 461 13.11 5.58 -28.60
N ARG A 462 13.28 6.73 -27.94
CA ARG A 462 12.70 8.00 -28.40
C ARG A 462 13.19 8.43 -29.79
N ASN A 463 14.46 8.18 -30.10
CA ASN A 463 15.00 8.47 -31.43
C ASN A 463 14.40 7.56 -32.52
N MET A 464 14.16 6.28 -32.20
CA MET A 464 13.47 5.36 -33.12
C MET A 464 12.04 5.79 -33.39
N LEU A 465 11.28 6.25 -32.38
CA LEU A 465 9.94 6.84 -32.61
C LEU A 465 9.98 8.01 -33.59
N ARG A 466 10.94 8.93 -33.42
CA ARG A 466 11.09 10.08 -34.33
C ARG A 466 11.42 9.66 -35.75
N ALA A 467 12.32 8.69 -35.89
CA ALA A 467 12.69 8.15 -37.20
C ALA A 467 11.51 7.43 -37.86
N GLU A 468 10.78 6.62 -37.11
CA GLU A 468 9.56 5.95 -37.54
C GLU A 468 8.59 7.00 -38.09
N THR A 469 8.19 7.96 -37.27
CA THR A 469 7.20 8.96 -37.65
C THR A 469 7.62 9.76 -38.89
N MET A 470 8.91 10.07 -39.04
CA MET A 470 9.46 10.81 -40.16
C MET A 470 9.51 10.01 -41.46
N PHE A 471 9.92 8.74 -41.42
CA PHE A 471 10.16 7.94 -42.62
C PHE A 471 8.94 7.16 -43.09
N THR A 472 7.98 6.89 -42.20
CA THR A 472 6.92 5.91 -42.48
C THR A 472 5.56 6.57 -42.69
N SER A 473 5.33 7.79 -42.20
CA SER A 473 4.06 8.50 -42.38
C SER A 473 3.83 8.84 -43.85
N ARG A 474 2.79 8.27 -44.46
CA ARG A 474 2.49 8.40 -45.90
C ARG A 474 1.26 9.25 -46.18
N ILE A 475 0.16 9.01 -45.47
CA ILE A 475 -1.10 9.74 -45.63
C ILE A 475 -1.40 10.44 -44.30
N GLY A 476 -1.07 11.74 -44.22
CA GLY A 476 -1.06 12.43 -42.93
C GLY A 476 -0.10 11.72 -41.98
N SER A 477 -0.62 11.22 -40.86
CA SER A 477 0.10 10.45 -39.85
C SER A 477 0.12 8.95 -40.12
N LEU A 478 -0.66 8.43 -41.07
CA LEU A 478 -0.81 6.99 -41.27
C LEU A 478 0.47 6.36 -41.84
N PRO A 479 1.07 5.37 -41.16
CA PRO A 479 2.30 4.73 -41.63
C PRO A 479 2.07 3.77 -42.80
N ASP A 480 3.05 3.67 -43.70
CA ASP A 480 3.15 2.64 -44.74
C ASP A 480 4.51 1.93 -44.67
N THR A 481 4.63 0.80 -45.36
CA THR A 481 5.83 -0.02 -45.38
C THR A 481 7.01 0.76 -45.99
N TYR A 482 8.11 0.83 -45.24
CA TYR A 482 9.34 1.51 -45.64
C TYR A 482 10.42 0.49 -46.01
N SER A 483 11.17 0.73 -47.10
CA SER A 483 12.29 -0.12 -47.53
C SER A 483 13.62 0.55 -47.20
N PHE A 484 14.46 -0.14 -46.44
CA PHE A 484 15.78 0.35 -46.03
C PHE A 484 16.74 0.48 -47.22
N THR A 485 16.70 -0.46 -48.17
CA THR A 485 17.54 -0.39 -49.37
C THR A 485 17.09 0.72 -50.31
N LYS A 486 15.78 0.88 -50.54
CA LYS A 486 15.25 1.96 -51.39
C LYS A 486 15.38 3.34 -50.75
N GLN A 487 15.45 3.38 -49.42
CA GLN A 487 15.34 4.60 -48.62
C GLN A 487 14.04 5.37 -48.87
N ASP A 488 12.98 4.65 -49.24
CA ASP A 488 11.69 5.17 -49.64
C ASP A 488 10.61 4.11 -49.33
N PHE A 489 9.35 4.45 -49.53
CA PHE A 489 8.24 3.50 -49.41
C PHE A 489 8.48 2.26 -50.29
N HIS A 490 8.11 1.10 -49.74
CA HIS A 490 8.31 -0.18 -50.43
C HIS A 490 7.57 -0.20 -51.77
N ASP A 491 6.34 0.34 -51.80
CA ASP A 491 5.54 0.49 -53.01
C ASP A 491 5.44 1.95 -53.46
N SER A 492 5.54 2.16 -54.77
CA SER A 492 5.42 3.49 -55.37
C SER A 492 4.01 4.08 -55.26
N LYS A 493 2.98 3.24 -55.19
CA LYS A 493 1.59 3.65 -54.99
C LYS A 493 1.12 3.31 -53.58
N GLU A 494 0.34 4.22 -53.01
CA GLU A 494 -0.33 3.99 -51.73
C GLU A 494 -1.41 2.90 -51.86
N ASN A 495 -1.48 2.03 -50.86
CA ASN A 495 -2.55 1.06 -50.70
C ASN A 495 -3.29 1.36 -49.40
N LEU A 496 -4.41 2.09 -49.52
CA LEU A 496 -5.17 2.55 -48.37
C LEU A 496 -5.63 1.39 -47.48
N GLY A 497 -6.04 0.25 -48.05
CA GLY A 497 -6.47 -0.91 -47.26
C GLY A 497 -5.34 -1.48 -46.39
N ARG A 498 -4.13 -1.61 -46.95
CA ARG A 498 -2.95 -2.04 -46.18
C ARG A 498 -2.56 -1.03 -45.12
N ILE A 499 -2.59 0.26 -45.46
CA ILE A 499 -2.26 1.34 -44.53
C ILE A 499 -3.25 1.36 -43.36
N ILE A 500 -4.55 1.18 -43.61
CA ILE A 500 -5.58 1.10 -42.57
C ILE A 500 -5.29 -0.08 -41.64
N PHE A 501 -5.06 -1.28 -42.20
CA PHE A 501 -4.74 -2.47 -41.41
C PHE A 501 -3.46 -2.28 -40.57
N GLY A 502 -2.36 -1.83 -41.20
CA GLY A 502 -1.12 -1.59 -40.46
C GLY A 502 -1.25 -0.52 -39.38
N SER A 503 -2.09 0.48 -39.60
CA SER A 503 -2.36 1.54 -38.62
C SER A 503 -3.19 1.05 -37.44
N SER A 504 -4.18 0.17 -37.68
CA SER A 504 -5.02 -0.37 -36.61
C SER A 504 -4.22 -1.27 -35.67
N GLU A 505 -3.42 -2.16 -36.24
CA GLU A 505 -2.48 -3.05 -35.53
C GLU A 505 -1.47 -2.23 -34.71
N TYR A 506 -0.80 -1.26 -35.33
CA TYR A 506 0.20 -0.46 -34.61
C TYR A 506 -0.43 0.31 -33.43
N VAL A 507 -1.66 0.79 -33.59
CA VAL A 507 -2.36 1.50 -32.52
C VAL A 507 -2.76 0.53 -31.40
N LYS A 508 -3.43 -0.58 -31.69
CA LYS A 508 -3.98 -1.49 -30.67
C LYS A 508 -2.91 -2.38 -30.03
N ASP A 509 -2.03 -2.99 -30.82
CA ASP A 509 -1.03 -3.95 -30.35
C ASP A 509 0.24 -3.28 -29.85
N GLY A 510 0.59 -2.13 -30.43
CA GLY A 510 1.82 -1.43 -30.06
C GLY A 510 1.66 -0.24 -29.12
N LEU A 511 0.98 0.81 -29.59
CA LEU A 511 0.99 2.10 -28.90
C LEU A 511 0.05 2.17 -27.70
N LEU A 512 -1.08 1.44 -27.74
CA LEU A 512 -2.04 1.38 -26.65
C LEU A 512 -1.47 0.74 -25.36
N PRO A 513 -0.82 -0.45 -25.38
CA PRO A 513 -0.17 -1.01 -24.20
C PRO A 513 0.87 -0.08 -23.58
N LEU A 514 1.68 0.58 -24.43
CA LEU A 514 2.65 1.58 -23.98
C LEU A 514 1.96 2.77 -23.30
N THR A 515 0.86 3.23 -23.87
CA THR A 515 0.10 4.36 -23.35
C THR A 515 -0.53 4.04 -22.00
N GLU A 516 -1.07 2.83 -21.82
CA GLU A 516 -1.59 2.39 -20.51
C GLU A 516 -0.51 2.36 -19.42
N TRP A 517 0.75 2.07 -19.77
CA TRP A 517 1.87 2.03 -18.81
C TRP A 517 2.49 3.40 -18.57
N LEU A 518 2.80 4.13 -19.64
CA LEU A 518 3.55 5.40 -19.60
C LEU A 518 2.66 6.62 -19.35
N GLY A 519 1.38 6.52 -19.70
CA GLY A 519 0.46 7.64 -19.78
C GLY A 519 0.85 8.65 -20.88
N PRO A 520 0.50 9.94 -20.70
CA PRO A 520 0.82 10.99 -21.64
C PRO A 520 2.31 11.02 -21.99
N SER A 521 2.62 10.75 -23.25
CA SER A 521 3.97 10.57 -23.76
C SER A 521 4.04 10.80 -25.27
N PRO A 522 5.24 10.90 -25.88
CA PRO A 522 5.37 10.98 -27.34
C PRO A 522 4.72 9.79 -28.07
N TRP A 523 4.66 8.61 -27.45
CA TRP A 523 4.01 7.44 -28.03
C TRP A 523 2.48 7.56 -28.00
N SER A 524 1.90 8.09 -26.92
CA SER A 524 0.45 8.35 -26.89
C SER A 524 0.06 9.46 -27.87
N GLU A 525 0.91 10.46 -28.07
CA GLU A 525 0.70 11.49 -29.12
C GLU A 525 0.72 10.85 -30.53
N ARG A 526 1.70 9.98 -30.80
CA ARG A 526 1.76 9.23 -32.07
C ARG A 526 0.49 8.41 -32.31
N MET A 527 -0.01 7.74 -31.27
CA MET A 527 -1.24 6.95 -31.30
C MET A 527 -2.45 7.78 -31.69
N ILE A 528 -2.65 8.91 -31.00
CA ILE A 528 -3.78 9.82 -31.25
C ILE A 528 -3.75 10.37 -32.67
N ASN A 529 -2.56 10.75 -33.17
CA ASN A 529 -2.42 11.27 -34.52
C ASN A 529 -2.78 10.23 -35.60
N ILE A 530 -2.30 8.98 -35.45
CA ILE A 530 -2.68 7.88 -36.36
C ILE A 530 -4.18 7.62 -36.28
N LEU A 531 -4.73 7.52 -35.07
CA LEU A 531 -6.14 7.22 -34.85
C LEU A 531 -7.08 8.28 -35.43
N ASP A 532 -6.75 9.57 -35.25
CA ASP A 532 -7.55 10.67 -35.79
C ASP A 532 -7.52 10.70 -37.32
N ASP A 533 -6.35 10.57 -37.96
CA ASP A 533 -6.22 10.51 -39.42
C ASP A 533 -6.94 9.27 -40.00
N LEU A 534 -6.92 8.15 -39.29
CA LEU A 534 -7.58 6.91 -39.72
C LEU A 534 -9.09 7.09 -39.81
N TRP A 535 -9.68 7.72 -38.78
CA TRP A 535 -11.12 7.94 -38.68
C TRP A 535 -11.64 9.11 -39.50
N GLU A 536 -10.82 10.14 -39.74
CA GLU A 536 -11.15 11.22 -40.68
C GLU A 536 -11.30 10.69 -42.11
N ARG A 537 -10.57 9.62 -42.45
CA ARG A 537 -10.49 9.02 -43.79
C ARG A 537 -11.28 7.72 -43.93
N ALA A 538 -12.13 7.41 -42.96
CA ALA A 538 -12.96 6.20 -42.92
C ALA A 538 -13.73 5.99 -44.25
N PRO A 539 -13.37 4.98 -45.08
CA PRO A 539 -13.86 4.90 -46.45
C PRO A 539 -15.25 4.27 -46.57
N VAL A 540 -15.70 3.51 -45.56
CA VAL A 540 -16.92 2.70 -45.63
C VAL A 540 -18.11 3.51 -45.13
N LYS A 541 -19.11 3.71 -46.00
CA LYS A 541 -20.35 4.43 -45.66
C LYS A 541 -21.41 3.44 -45.19
N THR A 542 -21.89 3.60 -43.95
CA THR A 542 -23.01 2.81 -43.41
C THR A 542 -24.18 3.72 -43.02
N LYS A 543 -25.35 3.14 -42.74
CA LYS A 543 -26.50 3.87 -42.18
C LYS A 543 -26.23 4.46 -40.78
N TYR A 544 -25.19 4.01 -40.09
CA TYR A 544 -24.78 4.49 -38.77
C TYR A 544 -23.65 5.53 -38.82
N GLY A 545 -23.18 5.89 -40.02
CA GLY A 545 -22.04 6.77 -40.25
C GLY A 545 -20.87 6.05 -40.92
N GLN A 546 -19.79 6.78 -41.14
CA GLN A 546 -18.58 6.20 -41.73
C GLN A 546 -17.82 5.35 -40.70
N ILE A 547 -17.31 4.20 -41.16
CA ILE A 547 -16.46 3.26 -40.42
C ILE A 547 -15.19 2.97 -41.22
N VAL A 548 -14.13 2.53 -40.53
CA VAL A 548 -12.79 2.40 -41.13
C VAL A 548 -12.65 1.16 -42.02
N SER A 549 -13.40 0.08 -41.78
CA SER A 549 -13.34 -1.16 -42.53
C SER A 549 -14.62 -1.99 -42.38
N GLU A 550 -14.83 -2.97 -43.25
CA GLU A 550 -15.80 -4.06 -43.07
C GLU A 550 -15.15 -5.32 -42.46
N ASN A 551 -13.82 -5.34 -42.33
CA ASN A 551 -13.09 -6.45 -41.69
C ASN A 551 -13.34 -6.45 -40.17
N GLN A 552 -13.74 -7.60 -39.64
CA GLN A 552 -14.01 -7.82 -38.22
C GLN A 552 -12.81 -7.56 -37.31
N GLU A 553 -11.61 -7.92 -37.76
CA GLU A 553 -10.37 -7.71 -37.04
C GLU A 553 -10.11 -6.21 -36.83
N ILE A 554 -9.99 -5.45 -37.92
CA ILE A 554 -9.80 -3.98 -37.89
C ILE A 554 -10.86 -3.30 -37.01
N ASN A 555 -12.11 -3.73 -37.14
CA ASN A 555 -13.19 -3.16 -36.34
C ASN A 555 -13.11 -3.56 -34.86
N GLY A 556 -12.67 -4.79 -34.55
CA GLY A 556 -12.40 -5.25 -33.19
C GLY A 556 -11.26 -4.48 -32.52
N GLU A 557 -10.18 -4.22 -33.25
CA GLU A 557 -9.05 -3.39 -32.81
C GLU A 557 -9.49 -1.96 -32.50
N MET A 558 -10.30 -1.38 -33.39
CA MET A 558 -10.85 -0.04 -33.20
C MET A 558 -11.83 0.04 -32.03
N LEU A 559 -12.68 -0.97 -31.84
CA LEU A 559 -13.59 -1.01 -30.69
C LEU A 559 -12.83 -0.97 -29.37
N GLN A 560 -11.78 -1.77 -29.22
CA GLN A 560 -10.91 -1.76 -28.04
C GLN A 560 -10.20 -0.42 -27.87
N THR A 561 -9.55 0.06 -28.93
CA THR A 561 -8.80 1.32 -28.91
C THR A 561 -9.67 2.52 -28.55
N LEU A 562 -10.78 2.71 -29.27
CA LEU A 562 -11.63 3.89 -29.12
C LEU A 562 -12.31 3.93 -27.76
N SER A 563 -12.72 2.78 -27.24
CA SER A 563 -13.27 2.66 -25.89
C SER A 563 -12.29 3.13 -24.83
N ARG A 564 -11.02 2.71 -24.93
CA ARG A 564 -9.97 3.10 -23.97
C ARG A 564 -9.53 4.55 -24.15
N VAL A 565 -9.35 5.01 -25.38
CA VAL A 565 -8.96 6.39 -25.69
C VAL A 565 -10.04 7.39 -25.28
N TYR A 566 -11.33 7.03 -25.38
CA TYR A 566 -12.41 7.83 -24.83
C TYR A 566 -12.22 8.08 -23.33
N TRP A 567 -11.94 7.03 -22.54
CA TRP A 567 -11.71 7.22 -21.10
C TRP A 567 -10.44 8.03 -20.84
N MET A 568 -9.34 7.74 -21.55
CA MET A 568 -8.08 8.46 -21.38
C MET A 568 -8.22 9.96 -21.63
N THR A 569 -8.95 10.36 -22.67
CA THR A 569 -9.02 11.75 -23.15
C THR A 569 -10.27 12.50 -22.69
N GLY A 570 -11.37 11.80 -22.42
CA GLY A 570 -12.70 12.38 -22.23
C GLY A 570 -13.35 12.88 -23.53
N ASP A 571 -12.71 12.73 -24.69
CA ASP A 571 -13.25 13.23 -25.97
C ASP A 571 -14.34 12.29 -26.51
N ARG A 572 -15.55 12.82 -26.60
CA ARG A 572 -16.74 12.07 -27.05
C ARG A 572 -16.66 11.61 -28.50
N LYS A 573 -15.78 12.17 -29.34
CA LYS A 573 -15.65 11.72 -30.73
C LYS A 573 -15.26 10.24 -30.82
N TYR A 574 -14.35 9.78 -29.96
CA TYR A 574 -13.89 8.40 -29.93
C TYR A 574 -15.02 7.44 -29.54
N LEU A 575 -15.80 7.81 -28.51
CA LEU A 575 -16.98 7.04 -28.12
C LEU A 575 -18.03 7.00 -29.23
N GLN A 576 -18.26 8.11 -29.93
CA GLN A 576 -19.18 8.14 -31.06
C GLN A 576 -18.73 7.21 -32.18
N TRP A 577 -17.45 7.22 -32.54
CA TRP A 577 -16.87 6.30 -33.53
C TRP A 577 -17.02 4.84 -33.11
N ALA A 578 -16.73 4.51 -31.84
CA ALA A 578 -16.93 3.15 -31.31
C ALA A 578 -18.40 2.74 -31.38
N VAL A 579 -19.33 3.64 -31.04
CA VAL A 579 -20.77 3.40 -31.13
C VAL A 579 -21.23 3.14 -32.57
N ARG A 580 -20.62 3.75 -33.60
CA ARG A 580 -20.95 3.44 -35.01
C ARG A 580 -20.65 1.98 -35.33
N LEU A 581 -19.51 1.46 -34.87
CA LEU A 581 -19.15 0.05 -35.00
C LEU A 581 -20.09 -0.85 -34.19
N GLY A 582 -20.38 -0.49 -32.94
CA GLY A 582 -21.33 -1.23 -32.11
C GLY A 582 -22.72 -1.31 -32.75
N ASP A 583 -23.23 -0.22 -33.30
CA ASP A 583 -24.51 -0.19 -34.02
C ASP A 583 -24.47 -1.03 -35.29
N TYR A 584 -23.36 -0.99 -36.04
CA TYR A 584 -23.15 -1.78 -37.24
C TYR A 584 -23.23 -3.29 -36.95
N TYR A 585 -22.52 -3.79 -35.92
CA TYR A 585 -22.51 -5.21 -35.57
C TYR A 585 -23.76 -5.64 -34.81
N LEU A 586 -24.15 -4.90 -33.77
CA LEU A 586 -25.18 -5.37 -32.83
C LEU A 586 -26.60 -5.05 -33.31
N LEU A 587 -26.79 -4.00 -34.13
CA LEU A 587 -28.10 -3.54 -34.62
C LEU A 587 -28.22 -3.54 -36.16
N GLY A 588 -27.11 -3.74 -36.89
CA GLY A 588 -27.02 -3.50 -38.34
C GLY A 588 -27.24 -4.69 -39.25
N GLY A 589 -27.34 -5.91 -38.71
CA GLY A 589 -27.43 -7.15 -39.49
C GLY A 589 -26.08 -7.79 -39.80
N HIS A 590 -25.06 -7.50 -39.00
CA HIS A 590 -23.69 -8.05 -39.10
C HIS A 590 -23.25 -8.71 -37.80
N HIS A 591 -24.19 -9.23 -37.01
CA HIS A 591 -23.91 -9.79 -35.70
C HIS A 591 -22.97 -11.00 -35.81
N PRO A 592 -21.81 -11.03 -35.09
CA PRO A 592 -20.73 -12.00 -35.35
C PRO A 592 -21.14 -13.47 -35.28
N THR A 593 -22.16 -13.81 -34.49
CA THR A 593 -22.64 -15.19 -34.32
C THR A 593 -24.00 -15.47 -34.96
N ARG A 594 -24.72 -14.45 -35.43
CA ARG A 594 -26.08 -14.61 -35.98
C ARG A 594 -26.12 -14.42 -37.48
N ASP A 595 -25.48 -13.36 -37.96
CA ASP A 595 -25.61 -12.92 -39.35
C ASP A 595 -24.45 -13.45 -40.22
N GLU A 596 -23.26 -13.63 -39.62
CA GLU A 596 -22.04 -14.12 -40.27
C GLU A 596 -22.01 -15.66 -40.40
N GLU A 597 -21.31 -16.18 -41.42
CA GLU A 597 -21.22 -17.64 -41.65
C GLU A 597 -20.36 -18.35 -40.59
N SER A 598 -19.23 -17.74 -40.25
CA SER A 598 -18.27 -18.22 -39.27
C SER A 598 -17.74 -17.07 -38.43
N LEU A 599 -17.23 -17.42 -37.24
CA LEU A 599 -16.54 -16.53 -36.33
C LEU A 599 -15.17 -17.12 -36.03
N ARG A 600 -14.12 -16.34 -36.30
CA ARG A 600 -12.75 -16.66 -35.94
C ARG A 600 -12.52 -16.30 -34.48
N LEU A 601 -12.05 -17.26 -33.70
CA LEU A 601 -11.78 -17.11 -32.26
C LEU A 601 -10.28 -17.12 -31.93
N ARG A 602 -9.43 -17.45 -32.90
CA ARG A 602 -7.97 -17.27 -32.81
C ARG A 602 -7.54 -15.84 -33.18
N ASP A 603 -6.25 -15.58 -33.02
CA ASP A 603 -5.59 -14.34 -33.42
C ASP A 603 -5.95 -13.89 -34.86
N HIS A 604 -5.95 -12.57 -35.10
CA HIS A 604 -6.46 -11.91 -36.30
C HIS A 604 -7.96 -12.19 -36.57
N GLY A 605 -8.78 -12.12 -35.51
CA GLY A 605 -10.23 -12.32 -35.60
C GLY A 605 -10.96 -12.29 -34.25
N CYS A 606 -10.30 -12.73 -33.17
CA CYS A 606 -10.90 -12.75 -31.83
C CYS A 606 -11.21 -11.36 -31.26
N GLU A 607 -10.59 -10.32 -31.82
CA GLU A 607 -10.66 -8.91 -31.41
C GLU A 607 -12.09 -8.39 -31.45
N ILE A 608 -12.94 -8.91 -32.34
CA ILE A 608 -14.33 -8.45 -32.47
C ILE A 608 -15.15 -8.80 -31.23
N VAL A 609 -14.94 -9.99 -30.64
CA VAL A 609 -15.67 -10.45 -29.45
C VAL A 609 -15.31 -9.56 -28.27
N SER A 610 -14.01 -9.38 -28.01
CA SER A 610 -13.51 -8.57 -26.89
C SER A 610 -13.75 -7.08 -27.10
N GLY A 611 -13.63 -6.57 -28.33
CA GLY A 611 -13.93 -5.18 -28.66
C GLY A 611 -15.39 -4.81 -28.44
N LEU A 612 -16.33 -5.66 -28.85
CA LEU A 612 -17.76 -5.43 -28.58
C LEU A 612 -18.07 -5.46 -27.07
N CYS A 613 -17.40 -6.33 -26.31
CA CYS A 613 -17.51 -6.36 -24.85
C CYS A 613 -16.91 -5.12 -24.18
N GLU A 614 -15.78 -4.60 -24.65
CA GLU A 614 -15.18 -3.35 -24.16
C GLU A 614 -16.05 -2.13 -24.46
N LEU A 615 -16.64 -2.07 -25.65
CA LEU A 615 -17.64 -1.04 -25.96
C LEU A 615 -18.85 -1.17 -25.05
N TYR A 616 -19.34 -2.39 -24.81
CA TYR A 616 -20.45 -2.65 -23.89
C TYR A 616 -20.15 -2.13 -22.47
N ALA A 617 -18.96 -2.40 -21.95
CA ALA A 617 -18.47 -1.83 -20.69
C ALA A 617 -18.44 -0.31 -20.70
N THR A 618 -17.97 0.28 -21.79
CA THR A 618 -17.88 1.73 -21.94
C THR A 618 -19.26 2.38 -21.94
N VAL A 619 -20.21 1.87 -22.74
CA VAL A 619 -21.57 2.43 -22.81
C VAL A 619 -22.36 2.18 -21.54
N ASN A 620 -22.04 1.15 -20.74
CA ASN A 620 -22.65 0.97 -19.43
C ASN A 620 -22.49 2.20 -18.53
N PHE A 621 -21.29 2.80 -18.53
CA PHE A 621 -21.03 3.98 -17.71
C PHE A 621 -21.30 5.29 -18.46
N ALA A 622 -21.05 5.35 -19.77
CA ALA A 622 -21.10 6.60 -20.54
C ALA A 622 -22.41 6.83 -21.31
N MET A 623 -23.13 5.77 -21.72
CA MET A 623 -24.33 5.85 -22.55
C MET A 623 -25.36 4.74 -22.21
N PRO A 624 -26.06 4.82 -21.06
CA PRO A 624 -26.93 3.74 -20.57
C PRO A 624 -28.03 3.29 -21.55
N ALA A 625 -28.54 4.20 -22.39
CA ALA A 625 -29.50 3.83 -23.44
C ALA A 625 -28.91 2.87 -24.49
N LYS A 626 -27.63 3.05 -24.86
CA LYS A 626 -26.91 2.13 -25.74
C LYS A 626 -26.59 0.81 -25.05
N LYS A 627 -26.22 0.84 -23.76
CA LYS A 627 -26.10 -0.38 -22.94
C LYS A 627 -27.38 -1.22 -23.03
N GLY A 628 -28.54 -0.60 -22.81
CA GLY A 628 -29.84 -1.29 -22.89
C GLY A 628 -30.10 -1.92 -24.27
N ALA A 629 -29.75 -1.23 -25.36
CA ALA A 629 -29.91 -1.76 -26.72
C ALA A 629 -28.92 -2.89 -27.05
N TYR A 630 -27.70 -2.85 -26.49
CA TYR A 630 -26.63 -3.81 -26.79
C TYR A 630 -26.68 -5.06 -25.92
N GLN A 631 -27.36 -5.02 -24.77
CA GLN A 631 -27.33 -6.12 -23.80
C GLN A 631 -27.76 -7.46 -24.39
N THR A 632 -28.93 -7.51 -25.04
CA THR A 632 -29.42 -8.78 -25.62
C THR A 632 -28.51 -9.31 -26.73
N PRO A 633 -28.10 -8.51 -27.74
CA PRO A 633 -27.12 -8.95 -28.73
C PRO A 633 -25.79 -9.43 -28.13
N ILE A 634 -25.23 -8.73 -27.14
CA ILE A 634 -23.98 -9.14 -26.50
C ILE A 634 -24.12 -10.51 -25.83
N HIS A 635 -25.21 -10.74 -25.09
CA HIS A 635 -25.45 -12.03 -24.45
C HIS A 635 -25.69 -13.13 -25.48
N GLU A 636 -26.42 -12.85 -26.57
CA GLU A 636 -26.60 -13.76 -27.71
C GLU A 636 -25.25 -14.19 -28.33
N MET A 637 -24.32 -13.24 -28.51
CA MET A 637 -22.97 -13.51 -29.00
C MET A 637 -22.21 -14.44 -28.05
N LEU A 638 -22.11 -14.06 -26.78
CA LEU A 638 -21.32 -14.78 -25.79
C LEU A 638 -21.89 -16.19 -25.51
N ASP A 639 -23.21 -16.33 -25.42
CA ASP A 639 -23.87 -17.61 -25.19
C ASP A 639 -23.65 -18.57 -26.37
N SER A 640 -23.68 -18.07 -27.60
CA SER A 640 -23.38 -18.86 -28.81
C SER A 640 -21.93 -19.33 -28.83
N VAL A 641 -20.99 -18.44 -28.49
CA VAL A 641 -19.56 -18.78 -28.41
C VAL A 641 -19.28 -19.82 -27.33
N LEU A 642 -19.90 -19.73 -26.14
CA LEU A 642 -19.74 -20.78 -25.11
C LEU A 642 -20.35 -22.10 -25.52
N LYS A 643 -21.45 -22.09 -26.26
CA LYS A 643 -22.14 -23.31 -26.65
C LYS A 643 -21.39 -24.08 -27.73
N PHE A 644 -20.82 -23.39 -28.71
CA PHE A 644 -20.28 -24.02 -29.92
C PHE A 644 -18.77 -23.84 -30.10
N GLY A 645 -18.17 -22.86 -29.42
CA GLY A 645 -16.77 -22.49 -29.57
C GLY A 645 -15.82 -23.13 -28.55
N THR A 646 -16.31 -23.79 -27.50
CA THR A 646 -15.45 -24.35 -26.43
C THR A 646 -15.37 -25.88 -26.44
N ASN A 647 -14.24 -26.41 -26.00
CA ASN A 647 -14.08 -27.83 -25.68
C ASN A 647 -14.55 -28.17 -24.25
N GLU A 648 -14.42 -29.44 -23.86
CA GLU A 648 -14.82 -29.97 -22.55
C GLU A 648 -14.09 -29.33 -21.37
N HIS A 649 -12.89 -28.79 -21.60
CA HIS A 649 -12.07 -28.11 -20.59
C HIS A 649 -12.31 -26.60 -20.53
N GLY A 650 -13.14 -26.04 -21.41
CA GLY A 650 -13.47 -24.61 -21.47
C GLY A 650 -12.51 -23.75 -22.29
N LEU A 651 -11.64 -24.35 -23.11
CA LEU A 651 -10.79 -23.62 -24.06
C LEU A 651 -11.47 -23.48 -25.42
N PHE A 652 -11.16 -22.41 -26.15
CA PHE A 652 -11.77 -22.12 -27.44
C PHE A 652 -11.07 -22.84 -28.61
N TYR A 653 -11.84 -23.25 -29.61
CA TYR A 653 -11.31 -23.67 -30.92
C TYR A 653 -10.89 -22.45 -31.75
N ASN A 654 -10.08 -22.64 -32.79
CA ASN A 654 -9.63 -21.57 -33.69
C ASN A 654 -10.78 -20.79 -34.36
N GLY A 655 -11.91 -21.44 -34.59
CA GLY A 655 -13.08 -20.83 -35.19
C GLY A 655 -14.31 -21.71 -35.05
N MET A 656 -15.48 -21.10 -35.24
CA MET A 656 -16.79 -21.75 -35.21
C MET A 656 -17.65 -21.37 -36.42
N TYR A 657 -18.47 -22.31 -36.88
CA TYR A 657 -19.42 -22.13 -37.98
C TYR A 657 -20.82 -21.96 -37.41
N ASN A 658 -21.25 -20.70 -37.32
CA ASN A 658 -22.43 -20.24 -36.57
C ASN A 658 -23.71 -21.06 -36.87
N LYS A 659 -23.95 -21.38 -38.14
CA LYS A 659 -25.19 -22.05 -38.60
C LYS A 659 -25.19 -23.56 -38.41
N THR A 660 -24.02 -24.19 -38.31
CA THR A 660 -23.89 -25.65 -38.25
C THR A 660 -23.45 -26.17 -36.89
N GLY A 661 -22.95 -25.29 -36.01
CA GLY A 661 -22.34 -25.68 -34.73
C GLY A 661 -21.04 -26.47 -34.88
N ARG A 662 -20.49 -26.58 -36.10
CA ARG A 662 -19.15 -27.11 -36.33
C ARG A 662 -18.11 -26.11 -35.86
N HIS A 663 -16.94 -26.61 -35.51
CA HIS A 663 -15.80 -25.82 -35.11
C HIS A 663 -14.53 -26.37 -35.77
N ASP A 664 -13.48 -25.57 -35.76
CA ASP A 664 -12.16 -26.01 -36.18
C ASP A 664 -11.61 -27.10 -35.24
N ARG A 665 -10.60 -27.83 -35.70
CA ARG A 665 -10.01 -28.95 -34.94
C ARG A 665 -9.09 -28.46 -33.83
N ASP A 666 -8.29 -27.44 -34.12
CA ASP A 666 -7.22 -26.98 -33.26
C ASP A 666 -7.74 -25.91 -32.28
N LEU A 667 -7.08 -25.82 -31.12
CA LEU A 667 -7.42 -24.85 -30.08
C LEU A 667 -6.76 -23.51 -30.37
N ALA A 668 -7.47 -22.43 -30.06
CA ALA A 668 -6.94 -21.09 -30.06
C ALA A 668 -5.99 -20.92 -28.87
N ASP A 669 -4.76 -20.50 -29.14
CA ASP A 669 -3.81 -19.96 -28.17
C ASP A 669 -4.32 -18.65 -27.53
N THR A 670 -5.09 -17.86 -28.26
CA THR A 670 -5.77 -16.65 -27.76
C THR A 670 -7.06 -16.93 -26.97
N TRP A 671 -7.23 -18.14 -26.41
CA TRP A 671 -8.43 -18.51 -25.65
C TRP A 671 -8.74 -17.51 -24.52
N GLY A 672 -7.71 -17.01 -23.85
CA GLY A 672 -7.86 -16.04 -22.76
C GLY A 672 -8.25 -14.64 -23.24
N TYR A 673 -7.90 -14.28 -24.48
CA TYR A 673 -8.25 -12.99 -25.07
C TYR A 673 -9.76 -12.86 -25.24
N ASN A 674 -10.41 -13.92 -25.71
CA ASN A 674 -11.88 -14.00 -25.80
C ASN A 674 -12.51 -13.97 -24.40
N LEU A 675 -11.98 -14.77 -23.45
CA LEU A 675 -12.48 -14.84 -22.07
C LEU A 675 -12.38 -13.50 -21.31
N ASN A 676 -11.49 -12.59 -21.71
CA ASN A 676 -11.49 -11.22 -21.18
C ASN A 676 -12.84 -10.52 -21.42
N GLY A 677 -13.43 -10.68 -22.62
CA GLY A 677 -14.75 -10.15 -22.95
C GLY A 677 -15.85 -10.73 -22.06
N PHE A 678 -15.85 -12.06 -21.86
CA PHE A 678 -16.77 -12.74 -20.96
C PHE A 678 -16.70 -12.22 -19.52
N TYR A 679 -15.49 -12.12 -18.97
CA TYR A 679 -15.32 -11.63 -17.61
C TYR A 679 -15.70 -10.14 -17.49
N THR A 680 -15.44 -9.35 -18.53
CA THR A 680 -15.88 -7.95 -18.60
C THR A 680 -17.41 -7.84 -18.50
N VAL A 681 -18.15 -8.64 -19.27
CA VAL A 681 -19.63 -8.65 -19.20
C VAL A 681 -20.11 -9.19 -17.86
N TYR A 682 -19.45 -10.21 -17.28
CA TYR A 682 -19.73 -10.65 -15.91
C TYR A 682 -19.58 -9.51 -14.90
N LEU A 683 -18.52 -8.71 -14.97
CA LEU A 683 -18.32 -7.60 -14.03
C LEU A 683 -19.46 -6.58 -14.07
N ILE A 684 -20.08 -6.39 -15.24
CA ILE A 684 -21.18 -5.44 -15.47
C ILE A 684 -22.53 -6.03 -15.08
N ASP A 685 -22.91 -7.16 -15.69
CA ASP A 685 -24.26 -7.72 -15.60
C ASP A 685 -24.40 -8.83 -14.56
N LYS A 686 -23.29 -9.31 -13.98
CA LYS A 686 -23.24 -10.40 -13.00
C LYS A 686 -23.77 -11.75 -13.52
N THR A 687 -23.61 -12.01 -14.82
CA THR A 687 -23.94 -13.31 -15.44
C THR A 687 -22.95 -14.39 -15.00
N GLU A 688 -23.32 -15.21 -14.01
CA GLU A 688 -22.40 -16.17 -13.36
C GLU A 688 -21.81 -17.21 -14.33
N ALA A 689 -22.55 -17.60 -15.38
CA ALA A 689 -22.05 -18.54 -16.40
C ALA A 689 -20.75 -18.05 -17.07
N TYR A 690 -20.58 -16.74 -17.25
CA TYR A 690 -19.39 -16.16 -17.86
C TYR A 690 -18.18 -16.19 -16.91
N ARG A 691 -18.42 -16.03 -15.61
CA ARG A 691 -17.38 -16.25 -14.59
C ARG A 691 -16.97 -17.72 -14.52
N GLN A 692 -17.94 -18.64 -14.54
CA GLN A 692 -17.71 -20.07 -14.51
C GLN A 692 -16.90 -20.56 -15.73
N ALA A 693 -17.13 -19.99 -16.91
CA ALA A 693 -16.32 -20.27 -18.09
C ALA A 693 -14.83 -19.96 -17.86
N VAL A 694 -14.53 -18.81 -17.24
CA VAL A 694 -13.16 -18.43 -16.87
C VAL A 694 -12.56 -19.38 -15.85
N GLN A 695 -13.28 -19.68 -14.77
CA GLN A 695 -12.81 -20.62 -13.74
C GLN A 695 -12.53 -22.01 -14.31
N LYS A 696 -13.39 -22.48 -15.23
CA LYS A 696 -13.26 -23.78 -15.89
C LYS A 696 -12.00 -23.84 -16.76
N ALA A 697 -11.77 -22.84 -17.61
CA ALA A 697 -10.56 -22.75 -18.42
C ALA A 697 -9.30 -22.74 -17.56
N LEU A 698 -9.21 -21.81 -16.61
CA LEU A 698 -8.05 -21.65 -15.72
C LEU A 698 -7.75 -22.91 -14.90
N GLY A 699 -8.80 -23.57 -14.38
CA GLY A 699 -8.69 -24.76 -13.55
C GLY A 699 -8.09 -25.97 -14.27
N ASN A 700 -8.32 -26.09 -15.58
CA ASN A 700 -7.90 -27.24 -16.38
C ASN A 700 -6.50 -27.10 -17.01
N LEU A 701 -5.93 -25.89 -17.07
CA LEU A 701 -4.64 -25.65 -17.73
C LEU A 701 -3.51 -26.57 -17.24
N ASN A 702 -3.33 -26.66 -15.92
CA ASN A 702 -2.22 -27.39 -15.31
C ASN A 702 -2.26 -28.91 -15.55
N ASP A 703 -3.45 -29.47 -15.64
CA ASP A 703 -3.64 -30.92 -15.68
C ASP A 703 -3.67 -31.45 -17.10
N TYR A 704 -4.14 -30.64 -18.06
CA TYR A 704 -4.38 -31.06 -19.44
C TYR A 704 -3.50 -30.36 -20.49
N TYR A 705 -2.91 -29.19 -20.17
CA TYR A 705 -2.26 -28.33 -21.18
C TYR A 705 -0.83 -27.90 -20.82
N LYS A 706 -0.12 -28.68 -20.01
CA LYS A 706 1.32 -28.46 -19.78
C LYS A 706 2.15 -28.90 -20.98
N ASN A 707 3.11 -28.07 -21.37
CA ASN A 707 3.92 -28.27 -22.58
C ASN A 707 3.07 -28.53 -23.83
N TYR A 708 1.84 -28.00 -23.85
CA TYR A 708 0.96 -28.14 -25.00
C TYR A 708 1.56 -27.37 -26.18
N GLN A 709 1.43 -27.91 -27.40
CA GLN A 709 2.00 -27.31 -28.60
C GLN A 709 1.08 -26.22 -29.16
N TRP A 710 1.02 -25.09 -28.47
CA TRP A 710 0.33 -23.89 -28.98
C TRP A 710 0.96 -23.47 -30.31
N GLU A 711 0.12 -23.28 -31.35
CA GLU A 711 0.52 -22.86 -32.70
C GLU A 711 1.81 -23.54 -33.23
N GLY A 712 1.88 -24.88 -33.15
CA GLY A 712 3.01 -25.62 -33.69
C GLY A 712 4.34 -25.41 -32.95
N SER A 713 4.27 -25.05 -31.65
CA SER A 713 5.41 -24.78 -30.77
C SER A 713 6.16 -23.47 -31.02
N SER A 714 5.50 -22.49 -31.65
CA SER A 714 5.97 -21.10 -31.72
C SER A 714 6.03 -20.46 -30.33
N ALA A 715 7.04 -19.64 -30.05
CA ALA A 715 7.11 -18.84 -28.82
C ALA A 715 5.88 -17.94 -28.62
N ASP A 716 5.32 -17.48 -29.73
CA ASP A 716 4.13 -16.62 -29.79
C ASP A 716 2.86 -17.31 -29.26
N GLY A 717 2.63 -18.58 -29.64
CA GLY A 717 1.48 -19.32 -29.13
C GLY A 717 1.54 -19.58 -27.61
N TYR A 718 2.74 -19.74 -27.06
CA TYR A 718 2.93 -19.76 -25.61
C TYR A 718 2.66 -18.39 -24.98
N ALA A 719 3.14 -17.31 -25.61
CA ALA A 719 2.94 -15.94 -25.15
C ALA A 719 1.44 -15.64 -24.97
N ASP A 720 0.64 -15.80 -26.01
CA ASP A 720 -0.78 -15.47 -25.99
C ASP A 720 -1.57 -16.26 -24.93
N SER A 721 -1.27 -17.56 -24.83
CA SER A 721 -1.89 -18.43 -23.82
C SER A 721 -1.52 -18.01 -22.40
N ILE A 722 -0.25 -17.67 -22.15
CA ILE A 722 0.23 -17.24 -20.82
C ILE A 722 -0.39 -15.88 -20.46
N GLU A 723 -0.44 -14.94 -21.39
CA GLU A 723 -1.01 -13.61 -21.17
C GLU A 723 -2.50 -13.67 -20.85
N GLY A 724 -3.24 -14.50 -21.58
CA GLY A 724 -4.63 -14.82 -21.30
C GLY A 724 -4.83 -15.32 -19.87
N ALA A 725 -4.01 -16.29 -19.45
CA ALA A 725 -4.04 -16.82 -18.08
C ALA A 725 -3.68 -15.75 -17.04
N ILE A 726 -2.62 -14.97 -17.24
CA ILE A 726 -2.17 -13.93 -16.31
C ILE A 726 -3.26 -12.86 -16.11
N ASN A 727 -3.88 -12.40 -17.20
CA ASN A 727 -4.92 -11.37 -17.16
C ASN A 727 -6.15 -11.80 -16.35
N LEU A 728 -6.59 -13.04 -16.56
CA LEU A 728 -7.76 -13.59 -15.88
C LEU A 728 -7.44 -13.99 -14.44
N TYR A 729 -6.28 -14.61 -14.19
CA TYR A 729 -5.84 -15.01 -12.84
C TYR A 729 -5.72 -13.83 -11.87
N ASN A 730 -5.36 -12.64 -12.37
CA ASN A 730 -5.31 -11.41 -11.57
C ASN A 730 -6.67 -11.07 -10.91
N ARG A 731 -7.78 -11.47 -11.54
CA ARG A 731 -9.15 -11.21 -11.05
C ARG A 731 -9.82 -12.45 -10.45
N GLU A 732 -9.50 -13.61 -11.00
CA GLU A 732 -10.05 -14.91 -10.58
C GLU A 732 -8.90 -15.88 -10.26
N PRO A 733 -8.30 -15.80 -9.05
CA PRO A 733 -7.18 -16.65 -8.68
C PRO A 733 -7.58 -18.13 -8.62
N VAL A 734 -6.85 -18.97 -9.35
CA VAL A 734 -6.99 -20.43 -9.34
C VAL A 734 -5.62 -21.06 -9.09
N ASP A 735 -5.50 -21.84 -8.01
CA ASP A 735 -4.20 -22.34 -7.51
C ASP A 735 -3.44 -23.21 -8.52
N SER A 736 -4.15 -24.02 -9.31
CA SER A 736 -3.52 -24.88 -10.33
C SER A 736 -2.88 -24.05 -11.45
N THR A 737 -3.49 -22.92 -11.82
CA THR A 737 -3.00 -22.02 -12.89
C THR A 737 -1.62 -21.47 -12.58
N VAL A 738 -1.28 -21.21 -11.32
CA VAL A 738 0.05 -20.73 -10.89
C VAL A 738 1.15 -21.67 -11.38
N LYS A 739 0.96 -22.98 -11.18
CA LYS A 739 1.92 -24.01 -11.54
C LYS A 739 2.08 -24.15 -13.05
N TRP A 740 0.98 -23.95 -13.80
CA TRP A 740 0.99 -23.96 -15.25
C TRP A 740 1.73 -22.74 -15.81
N MET A 741 1.41 -21.52 -15.36
CA MET A 741 2.11 -20.32 -15.82
C MET A 741 3.62 -20.40 -15.52
N ASP A 742 4.01 -20.95 -14.38
CA ASP A 742 5.43 -21.16 -14.02
C ASP A 742 6.13 -22.26 -14.83
N SER A 743 5.39 -23.21 -15.41
CA SER A 743 5.96 -24.20 -16.35
C SER A 743 6.08 -23.61 -17.74
N GLU A 744 5.01 -23.05 -18.29
CA GLU A 744 4.97 -22.61 -19.68
C GLU A 744 5.88 -21.41 -19.94
N ILE A 745 6.05 -20.49 -18.97
CA ILE A 745 7.01 -19.39 -19.13
C ILE A 745 8.45 -19.88 -19.32
N LYS A 746 8.80 -21.04 -18.73
CA LYS A 746 10.14 -21.62 -18.87
C LYS A 746 10.32 -22.24 -20.25
N VAL A 747 9.29 -22.92 -20.76
CA VAL A 747 9.27 -23.44 -22.13
C VAL A 747 9.52 -22.30 -23.12
N MET A 748 8.79 -21.18 -22.94
CA MET A 748 8.96 -19.99 -23.77
C MET A 748 10.37 -19.41 -23.63
N TRP A 749 10.89 -19.22 -22.41
CA TRP A 749 12.25 -18.72 -22.17
C TRP A 749 13.37 -19.58 -22.76
N ASP A 750 13.19 -20.91 -22.79
CA ASP A 750 14.17 -21.83 -23.36
C ASP A 750 14.28 -21.73 -24.89
N MET A 751 13.34 -21.03 -25.55
CA MET A 751 13.40 -20.72 -26.98
C MET A 751 14.32 -19.53 -27.30
N GLN A 752 14.70 -18.71 -26.30
CA GLN A 752 15.62 -17.59 -26.53
C GLN A 752 17.04 -18.10 -26.78
N GLN A 753 17.60 -17.72 -27.92
CA GLN A 753 18.96 -18.06 -28.31
C GLN A 753 20.00 -17.24 -27.51
N PRO A 754 21.26 -17.69 -27.39
CA PRO A 754 22.31 -16.96 -26.66
C PRO A 754 22.60 -15.54 -27.19
N ASN A 755 22.20 -15.26 -28.43
CA ASN A 755 22.35 -13.95 -29.04
C ASN A 755 21.19 -13.00 -28.65
N GLY A 756 20.17 -13.45 -27.91
CA GLY A 756 19.00 -12.68 -27.49
C GLY A 756 17.81 -12.73 -28.47
N ILE A 757 17.97 -13.29 -29.67
CA ILE A 757 16.88 -13.53 -30.62
C ILE A 757 16.11 -14.78 -30.19
N ILE A 758 14.80 -14.80 -30.41
CA ILE A 758 13.96 -15.97 -30.11
C ILE A 758 13.82 -16.77 -31.40
N GLU A 759 12.96 -16.33 -32.31
CA GLU A 759 12.73 -16.97 -33.61
C GLU A 759 13.15 -16.06 -34.78
N GLY A 760 13.38 -14.76 -34.50
CA GLY A 760 13.90 -13.81 -35.49
C GLY A 760 12.84 -13.25 -36.43
N TRP A 761 11.60 -13.21 -35.96
CA TRP A 761 10.47 -12.51 -36.60
C TRP A 761 9.77 -11.64 -35.56
N HIS A 762 8.81 -10.82 -35.98
CA HIS A 762 8.17 -9.79 -35.15
C HIS A 762 7.54 -10.31 -33.84
N GLY A 763 7.04 -11.55 -33.81
CA GLY A 763 6.52 -12.21 -32.60
C GLY A 763 7.53 -12.36 -31.44
N ASP A 764 8.83 -12.16 -31.68
CA ASP A 764 9.84 -12.04 -30.62
C ASP A 764 9.49 -10.96 -29.58
N GLY A 765 8.68 -9.94 -29.92
CA GLY A 765 8.27 -8.95 -28.94
C GLY A 765 7.09 -9.39 -28.06
N ASN A 766 6.22 -10.29 -28.51
CA ASN A 766 5.20 -10.93 -27.66
C ASN A 766 5.84 -11.74 -26.53
N PHE A 767 6.96 -12.43 -26.82
CA PHE A 767 7.82 -13.01 -25.78
C PHE A 767 8.22 -11.99 -24.70
N ALA A 768 8.63 -10.77 -25.11
CA ALA A 768 9.05 -9.74 -24.16
C ALA A 768 7.86 -9.16 -23.38
N ARG A 769 6.73 -8.91 -24.03
CA ARG A 769 5.47 -8.47 -23.40
C ARG A 769 5.02 -9.45 -22.32
N THR A 770 4.89 -10.73 -22.69
CA THR A 770 4.51 -11.81 -21.77
C THR A 770 5.49 -11.91 -20.61
N THR A 771 6.80 -11.85 -20.89
CA THR A 771 7.84 -11.92 -19.85
C THR A 771 7.73 -10.75 -18.87
N ILE A 772 7.44 -9.52 -19.34
CA ILE A 772 7.19 -8.37 -18.46
C ILE A 772 5.96 -8.61 -17.58
N MET A 773 4.85 -9.07 -18.16
CA MET A 773 3.63 -9.38 -17.40
C MET A 773 3.90 -10.40 -16.29
N TYR A 774 4.66 -11.45 -16.60
CA TYR A 774 5.08 -12.46 -15.63
C TYR A 774 5.96 -11.88 -14.53
N CYS A 775 6.95 -11.04 -14.86
CA CYS A 775 7.80 -10.38 -13.88
C CYS A 775 7.01 -9.46 -12.94
N LEU A 776 6.04 -8.70 -13.48
CA LEU A 776 5.16 -7.84 -12.69
C LEU A 776 4.25 -8.66 -11.77
N TRP A 777 3.80 -9.83 -12.19
CA TRP A 777 3.05 -10.74 -11.32
C TRP A 777 3.87 -11.23 -10.12
N LYS A 778 5.12 -11.65 -10.36
CA LYS A 778 6.03 -12.14 -9.31
C LYS A 778 6.47 -11.03 -8.35
N THR A 779 6.60 -9.80 -8.84
CA THR A 779 6.96 -8.63 -8.03
C THR A 779 5.75 -7.91 -7.44
N LYS A 780 4.53 -8.35 -7.77
CA LYS A 780 3.27 -7.65 -7.44
C LYS A 780 3.24 -6.19 -7.92
N GLY A 781 3.80 -5.93 -9.09
CA GLY A 781 3.84 -4.61 -9.73
C GLY A 781 5.01 -3.73 -9.29
N LEU A 782 5.89 -4.22 -8.41
CA LEU A 782 7.06 -3.46 -7.97
C LEU A 782 8.10 -3.36 -9.09
N THR A 783 8.81 -2.23 -9.15
CA THR A 783 9.99 -2.04 -10.00
C THR A 783 11.12 -1.37 -9.22
N ILE A 784 12.35 -1.41 -9.73
CA ILE A 784 13.51 -0.78 -9.08
C ILE A 784 14.21 0.21 -10.00
N ARG A 785 14.89 1.20 -9.41
CA ARG A 785 15.68 2.19 -10.17
C ARG A 785 16.94 2.65 -9.42
N PRO A 786 18.15 2.54 -10.01
CA PRO A 786 18.43 1.88 -11.28
C PRO A 786 18.27 0.36 -11.18
N TRP A 787 17.76 -0.28 -12.23
CA TRP A 787 17.80 -1.73 -12.32
C TRP A 787 19.23 -2.21 -12.56
N ARG A 788 19.59 -3.35 -11.96
CA ARG A 788 20.88 -4.00 -12.13
C ARG A 788 20.66 -5.50 -12.02
N GLU A 789 21.30 -6.26 -12.89
CA GLU A 789 21.12 -7.71 -13.01
C GLU A 789 21.36 -8.48 -11.70
N ASP A 790 22.26 -8.00 -10.85
CA ASP A 790 22.55 -8.61 -9.54
C ASP A 790 21.65 -8.09 -8.41
N VAL A 791 20.56 -7.37 -8.69
CA VAL A 791 19.56 -6.95 -7.70
C VAL A 791 18.30 -7.78 -7.86
N VAL A 792 18.07 -8.69 -6.93
CA VAL A 792 16.96 -9.64 -6.95
C VAL A 792 15.87 -9.17 -6.00
N PHE A 793 14.65 -8.96 -6.51
CA PHE A 793 13.52 -8.47 -5.72
C PHE A 793 12.22 -9.15 -6.12
N GLY A 794 11.40 -9.52 -5.13
CA GLY A 794 10.09 -10.15 -5.33
C GLY A 794 9.17 -9.93 -4.14
N ALA A 795 7.89 -10.23 -4.34
CA ALA A 795 6.89 -9.98 -3.31
C ALA A 795 5.79 -11.03 -3.27
N ILE A 796 5.14 -11.12 -2.11
CA ILE A 796 3.85 -11.76 -1.93
C ILE A 796 2.88 -10.74 -1.33
N GLN A 797 1.60 -10.90 -1.65
CA GLN A 797 0.54 -10.05 -1.15
C GLN A 797 -0.29 -10.82 -0.14
N GLU A 798 -0.51 -10.23 1.03
CA GLU A 798 -1.36 -10.77 2.09
C GLU A 798 -2.41 -9.72 2.45
N GLY A 799 -3.65 -9.96 2.03
CA GLY A 799 -4.72 -8.97 2.11
C GLY A 799 -4.34 -7.66 1.42
N ASP A 800 -4.32 -6.58 2.20
CA ASP A 800 -4.11 -5.21 1.75
C ASP A 800 -2.62 -4.76 1.84
N GLY A 801 -1.70 -5.69 2.17
CA GLY A 801 -0.28 -5.43 2.39
C GLY A 801 0.66 -6.32 1.56
N LEU A 802 1.95 -5.98 1.57
CA LEU A 802 3.01 -6.72 0.87
C LEU A 802 4.10 -7.20 1.83
N LYS A 803 4.62 -8.40 1.56
CA LYS A 803 5.91 -8.87 2.06
C LYS A 803 6.89 -8.88 0.89
N ILE A 804 7.97 -8.13 1.03
CA ILE A 804 8.94 -7.89 -0.05
C ILE A 804 10.29 -8.43 0.41
N SER A 805 10.95 -9.17 -0.47
CA SER A 805 12.36 -9.53 -0.34
C SER A 805 13.15 -8.80 -1.42
N ILE A 806 14.25 -8.15 -1.04
CA ILE A 806 15.17 -7.50 -1.97
C ILE A 806 16.62 -7.73 -1.52
N SER A 807 17.48 -8.14 -2.44
CA SER A 807 18.89 -8.46 -2.16
C SER A 807 19.77 -8.09 -3.34
N ALA A 808 21.08 -7.96 -3.09
CA ALA A 808 22.03 -7.74 -4.15
C ALA A 808 23.39 -8.39 -3.89
N ASP A 809 24.04 -8.90 -4.94
CA ASP A 809 25.38 -9.50 -4.84
C ASP A 809 26.47 -8.46 -4.61
N ARG A 810 26.24 -7.22 -5.04
CA ARG A 810 27.09 -6.05 -4.76
C ARG A 810 26.28 -4.97 -4.07
N SER A 811 26.93 -4.09 -3.33
CA SER A 811 26.26 -2.93 -2.73
C SER A 811 25.45 -2.17 -3.78
N TRP A 812 24.24 -1.78 -3.40
CA TRP A 812 23.31 -1.10 -4.29
C TRP A 812 22.53 -0.07 -3.51
N GLN A 813 22.37 1.11 -4.09
CA GLN A 813 21.47 2.13 -3.58
C GLN A 813 20.59 2.58 -4.73
N GLY A 814 19.28 2.55 -4.48
CA GLY A 814 18.30 2.96 -5.47
C GLY A 814 16.93 3.10 -4.85
N LYS A 815 15.92 3.09 -5.71
CA LYS A 815 14.52 3.22 -5.35
C LYS A 815 13.78 1.92 -5.62
N LEU A 816 12.89 1.55 -4.69
CA LEU A 816 11.84 0.56 -4.89
C LEU A 816 10.53 1.33 -5.14
N LEU A 817 9.95 1.15 -6.33
CA LEU A 817 8.77 1.86 -6.80
C LEU A 817 7.54 0.96 -6.75
N PHE A 818 6.42 1.52 -6.34
CA PHE A 818 5.14 0.84 -6.25
C PHE A 818 4.22 1.29 -7.39
N ASP A 819 3.44 0.36 -7.94
CA ASP A 819 2.47 0.68 -8.99
C ASP A 819 1.32 1.55 -8.45
N THR A 820 0.67 2.29 -9.34
CA THR A 820 -0.52 3.08 -9.06
C THR A 820 -1.70 2.48 -9.79
N PRO A 821 -2.96 2.79 -9.41
CA PRO A 821 -4.11 2.29 -10.16
C PRO A 821 -4.22 3.01 -11.52
N ARG A 822 -3.41 2.58 -12.50
CA ARG A 822 -3.25 3.14 -13.85
C ARG A 822 -4.57 3.28 -14.60
N HIS A 823 -5.50 2.33 -14.45
CA HIS A 823 -6.85 2.44 -14.99
C HIS A 823 -7.55 3.73 -14.54
N LYS A 824 -7.31 4.18 -13.30
CA LYS A 824 -7.86 5.44 -12.75
C LYS A 824 -6.95 6.63 -13.01
N THR A 825 -5.63 6.49 -12.83
CA THR A 825 -4.70 7.63 -12.83
C THR A 825 -4.24 8.03 -14.22
N ILE A 826 -4.22 7.09 -15.17
CA ILE A 826 -3.79 7.31 -16.56
C ILE A 826 -5.01 7.25 -17.48
N MET A 827 -5.80 6.18 -17.38
CA MET A 827 -6.88 5.91 -18.34
C MET A 827 -8.23 6.50 -17.94
N ASN A 828 -8.39 7.03 -16.72
CA ASN A 828 -9.66 7.53 -16.17
C ASN A 828 -10.87 6.56 -16.30
N MET A 829 -10.63 5.26 -16.33
CA MET A 829 -11.65 4.23 -16.41
C MET A 829 -12.37 4.07 -15.06
N PRO A 830 -13.70 3.87 -15.06
CA PRO A 830 -14.49 3.73 -13.82
C PRO A 830 -14.28 2.38 -13.13
N LEU A 831 -13.80 1.38 -13.87
CA LEU A 831 -13.59 0.01 -13.41
C LEU A 831 -12.40 -0.58 -14.18
N ASP A 832 -11.60 -1.42 -13.53
CA ASP A 832 -10.50 -2.14 -14.18
C ASP A 832 -10.98 -3.51 -14.70
N TRP A 833 -11.60 -3.54 -15.87
CA TRP A 833 -11.99 -4.79 -16.55
C TRP A 833 -10.83 -5.37 -17.38
N PRO A 834 -10.76 -6.72 -17.53
CA PRO A 834 -9.67 -7.34 -18.27
C PRO A 834 -9.81 -7.08 -19.77
N ARG A 835 -8.67 -6.92 -20.44
CA ARG A 835 -8.61 -6.51 -21.84
C ARG A 835 -7.32 -6.96 -22.52
N ILE A 836 -7.36 -7.12 -23.84
CA ILE A 836 -6.20 -7.56 -24.63
C ILE A 836 -5.10 -6.48 -24.55
N ASN A 837 -3.84 -6.92 -24.46
CA ASN A 837 -2.63 -6.10 -24.32
C ASN A 837 -2.57 -5.19 -23.09
N GLN A 838 -3.32 -5.46 -22.02
CA GLN A 838 -3.11 -4.75 -20.75
C GLN A 838 -1.92 -5.33 -19.97
N PHE A 839 -1.30 -4.50 -19.14
CA PHE A 839 -0.41 -4.95 -18.06
C PHE A 839 -1.17 -4.92 -16.73
N PRO A 840 -1.58 -6.07 -16.15
CA PRO A 840 -2.39 -6.13 -14.94
C PRO A 840 -1.84 -5.31 -13.78
N GLU A 841 -2.76 -4.69 -13.05
CA GLU A 841 -2.48 -4.06 -11.77
C GLU A 841 -2.51 -5.12 -10.66
N TRP A 842 -1.40 -5.28 -9.94
CA TRP A 842 -1.29 -6.23 -8.83
C TRP A 842 -1.51 -5.53 -7.50
N PHE A 843 -0.43 -5.06 -6.87
CA PHE A 843 -0.53 -4.19 -5.71
C PHE A 843 -0.38 -2.74 -6.16
N THR A 844 -1.43 -1.95 -5.95
CA THR A 844 -1.43 -0.53 -6.26
C THR A 844 -1.60 0.32 -5.00
N VAL A 845 -0.85 1.42 -4.93
CA VAL A 845 -0.97 2.35 -3.80
C VAL A 845 -2.22 3.22 -3.95
N LYS A 846 -3.15 3.11 -3.00
CA LYS A 846 -4.43 3.81 -2.99
C LYS A 846 -4.22 5.27 -2.59
N GLN A 847 -4.70 6.22 -3.40
CA GLN A 847 -4.64 7.64 -3.09
C GLN A 847 -5.26 7.93 -1.72
N ASN A 848 -4.71 8.92 -1.00
CA ASN A 848 -5.11 9.33 0.36
C ASN A 848 -4.92 8.27 1.47
N LYS A 849 -4.39 7.07 1.17
CA LYS A 849 -3.95 6.11 2.19
C LYS A 849 -2.49 6.41 2.59
N ARG A 850 -2.20 6.23 3.88
CA ARG A 850 -0.82 6.14 4.39
C ARG A 850 -0.47 4.69 4.62
N TYR A 851 0.75 4.33 4.29
CA TYR A 851 1.28 2.98 4.40
C TYR A 851 2.39 2.97 5.44
N MET A 852 2.39 1.97 6.32
CA MET A 852 3.51 1.70 7.20
C MET A 852 4.45 0.72 6.51
N VAL A 853 5.68 1.15 6.26
CA VAL A 853 6.75 0.27 5.78
C VAL A 853 7.63 -0.08 6.96
N ARG A 854 7.66 -1.36 7.31
CA ARG A 854 8.55 -1.93 8.33
C ARG A 854 9.67 -2.66 7.62
N ASP A 855 10.90 -2.20 7.85
CA ASP A 855 12.10 -2.93 7.46
C ASP A 855 12.52 -3.81 8.64
N LEU A 856 12.42 -5.13 8.45
CA LEU A 856 12.73 -6.11 9.49
C LEU A 856 14.23 -6.28 9.71
N THR A 857 15.04 -6.04 8.67
CA THR A 857 16.50 -6.16 8.73
C THR A 857 17.09 -5.03 9.57
N SER A 858 16.59 -3.80 9.42
CA SER A 858 16.98 -2.67 10.29
C SER A 858 16.09 -2.50 11.52
N ASN A 859 15.01 -3.29 11.63
CA ASN A 859 13.93 -3.13 12.61
C ASN A 859 13.42 -1.68 12.72
N THR A 860 13.32 -0.99 11.58
CA THR A 860 12.80 0.38 11.49
C THR A 860 11.39 0.39 10.93
N ARG A 861 10.61 1.41 11.31
CA ARG A 861 9.26 1.63 10.79
C ARG A 861 9.12 3.06 10.32
N LYS A 862 8.55 3.25 9.14
CA LYS A 862 8.30 4.58 8.59
C LYS A 862 6.98 4.63 7.83
N SER A 863 6.22 5.70 8.07
CA SER A 863 4.98 5.96 7.37
C SER A 863 5.23 6.73 6.09
N TYR A 864 4.67 6.24 4.99
CA TYR A 864 4.74 6.84 3.66
C TYR A 864 3.34 7.16 3.14
N THR A 865 3.21 8.24 2.38
CA THR A 865 2.02 8.51 1.56
C THR A 865 2.06 7.64 0.31
N ALA A 866 0.89 7.42 -0.32
CA ALA A 866 0.82 6.74 -1.62
C ALA A 866 1.76 7.37 -2.67
N GLN A 867 1.82 8.71 -2.76
CA GLN A 867 2.72 9.40 -3.69
C GLN A 867 4.19 9.09 -3.42
N GLN A 868 4.62 9.06 -2.15
CA GLN A 868 6.01 8.72 -1.81
C GLN A 868 6.39 7.28 -2.17
N LEU A 869 5.44 6.34 -2.10
CA LEU A 869 5.67 4.97 -2.55
C LEU A 869 5.73 4.89 -4.08
N ALA A 870 4.86 5.60 -4.79
CA ALA A 870 4.87 5.69 -6.26
C ALA A 870 6.17 6.34 -6.80
N ASP A 871 6.63 7.42 -6.16
CA ASP A 871 7.90 8.10 -6.47
C ASP A 871 9.14 7.25 -6.11
N GLY A 872 8.93 6.19 -5.34
CA GLY A 872 9.90 5.21 -4.90
C GLY A 872 10.59 5.55 -3.58
N ILE A 873 10.68 4.55 -2.69
CA ILE A 873 11.42 4.63 -1.42
C ILE A 873 12.89 4.24 -1.61
N THR A 874 13.79 4.94 -0.93
CA THR A 874 15.23 4.64 -1.00
C THR A 874 15.55 3.35 -0.25
N ILE A 875 16.21 2.42 -0.95
CA ILE A 875 16.71 1.16 -0.43
C ILE A 875 18.23 1.17 -0.56
N SER A 876 18.93 0.71 0.47
CA SER A 876 20.40 0.63 0.50
C SER A 876 20.81 -0.77 0.92
N LEU A 877 21.25 -1.59 -0.04
CA LEU A 877 21.58 -2.99 0.13
C LEU A 877 23.08 -3.18 0.39
N GLN A 878 23.38 -4.06 1.34
CA GLN A 878 24.72 -4.57 1.55
C GLN A 878 24.91 -5.88 0.77
N THR A 879 26.16 -6.14 0.36
CA THR A 879 26.57 -7.35 -0.36
C THR A 879 26.06 -8.61 0.36
N GLY A 880 25.19 -9.38 -0.31
CA GLY A 880 24.73 -10.69 0.16
C GLY A 880 23.76 -10.68 1.35
N VAL A 881 23.31 -9.51 1.81
CA VAL A 881 22.35 -9.40 2.93
C VAL A 881 20.97 -9.01 2.39
N PRO A 882 19.98 -9.92 2.41
CA PRO A 882 18.62 -9.58 2.00
C PRO A 882 17.98 -8.58 2.98
N GLN A 883 17.19 -7.67 2.42
CA GLN A 883 16.27 -6.82 3.15
C GLN A 883 14.85 -7.33 3.00
N TYR A 884 14.17 -7.45 4.15
CA TYR A 884 12.80 -7.90 4.23
C TYR A 884 11.90 -6.76 4.68
N LEU A 885 10.95 -6.38 3.82
CA LEU A 885 10.04 -5.27 4.08
C LEU A 885 8.61 -5.80 4.21
N ILE A 886 7.88 -5.26 5.19
CA ILE A 886 6.43 -5.41 5.31
C ILE A 886 5.79 -4.05 5.04
N VAL A 887 4.82 -4.01 4.13
CA VAL A 887 4.05 -2.81 3.78
C VAL A 887 2.59 -3.06 4.15
N GLN A 888 2.00 -2.19 4.99
CA GLN A 888 0.63 -2.31 5.51
C GLN A 888 -0.15 -1.00 5.43
#